data_AF-A0A957GN33-F1
#
_entry.id   AF-A0A957GN33-F1
#
_cell.length_a   1.000
_cell.length_b   1.000
_cell.length_c   1.000
_cell.angle_alpha   90.00
_cell.angle_beta   90.00
_cell.angle_gamma   90.00
#
_symmetry.space_group_name_H-M   'P 1'
#
loop_
_entity.id
_entity.type
_entity.pdbx_description
1 polymer ?
#
loop_
_entity_poly.entity_id
_entity_poly.type
_entity_poly.pdbx_seq_one_letter_code
_entity_poly.pdbx_strand_id
1 'polypeptide(L)'
;SGMRDVIAKDLWDAQHSAHAQVIDLQSGKEAATQVGSLMLSASLSTAVNAVKGLTREEMVECLVSPLREPSEFLAAFDELEKVAWYLHHTPEGRYYFDRQENLTKLLQSLANDAPENQVDDLIRSRLKEMFSPTRKAVYSEVLPLPKMEEVAERVRRNRVLIIVSPDAKIPPEEVERFFNELSQKNNLCVLTGDKTAMASIEKAARQFYAAQKADNRIPHGHPQRADLETKQQTYELDFTSTILNLFDKVLFPIQRAGKPSQLVSKALDMSRDTKQDFDGEAQIEKTLTAHPVKLYLDVEDNFDGIRDKAQDLLWPENIDEARWSDVADRYAEQAGMYWLPPRGLDTLKSIACNRGLWEDLGNGYVTKKPKKKRTSAQIIVESEPNDKGEVRLRINPQNAGPAARIYIAENGQVSENSPQLTDQTITTSALRVSLLVKDPSGQYDTGEVVTWHNKLVLRNALSEQNGQRQVALFVAPTGNIRYTLDGSEPREGTAYTGPVAIGSDDVLMRVFAEAEGLEAKQDFRFPAQGKKGVQIDPVKPGRIVSRIPRKLDSRAKTFAGLKQAADQSVTFEGVMLTVGQGNQVIAIQVGDVPVEADFIEALLSQITEKFPPETPVTMTFRRADFASGHDLKAFADKLGIELNIGDVEQ
;
A
#
# COMPACT_ATOMS: atom_id res chain seq x y z
N SER A 1 7.29 -77.17 13.06
CA SER A 1 6.26 -76.32 12.42
C SER A 1 6.56 -74.88 12.74
N GLY A 2 6.87 -74.04 11.75
CA GLY A 2 7.35 -72.66 11.95
C GLY A 2 6.31 -71.56 11.72
N MET A 3 5.03 -71.90 11.56
CA MET A 3 3.94 -70.93 11.32
C MET A 3 3.09 -70.66 12.57
N ARG A 4 3.64 -70.88 13.77
CA ARG A 4 2.88 -70.74 15.02
C ARG A 4 2.39 -69.32 15.24
N ASP A 5 3.23 -68.33 14.95
CA ASP A 5 2.88 -66.91 15.12
C ASP A 5 1.83 -66.45 14.11
N VAL A 6 1.89 -66.97 12.88
CA VAL A 6 0.84 -66.78 11.85
C VAL A 6 -0.51 -67.27 12.39
N ILE A 7 -0.55 -68.50 12.90
CA ILE A 7 -1.80 -69.07 13.43
C ILE A 7 -2.28 -68.23 14.60
N ALA A 8 -1.42 -67.99 15.59
CA ALA A 8 -1.79 -67.32 16.84
C ALA A 8 -2.23 -65.86 16.68
N LYS A 9 -1.77 -65.15 15.63
CA LYS A 9 -2.09 -63.73 15.43
C LYS A 9 -3.09 -63.48 14.31
N ASP A 10 -2.97 -64.17 13.18
CA ASP A 10 -3.79 -63.87 12.02
C ASP A 10 -5.01 -64.78 11.88
N LEU A 11 -4.96 -66.01 12.41
CA LEU A 11 -5.96 -67.04 12.07
C LEU A 11 -6.79 -67.53 13.25
N TRP A 12 -6.16 -67.87 14.36
CA TRP A 12 -6.85 -68.49 15.49
C TRP A 12 -6.09 -68.35 16.81
N ASP A 13 -6.80 -67.90 17.84
CA ASP A 13 -6.43 -68.07 19.25
C ASP A 13 -7.64 -68.47 20.11
N ALA A 14 -7.37 -68.84 21.36
CA ALA A 14 -8.38 -69.29 22.31
C ALA A 14 -9.26 -68.16 22.88
N GLN A 15 -8.85 -66.90 22.71
CA GLN A 15 -9.55 -65.71 23.18
C GLN A 15 -10.39 -65.05 22.07
N HIS A 16 -10.40 -65.62 20.86
CA HIS A 16 -10.98 -65.03 19.65
C HIS A 16 -10.40 -63.65 19.30
N SER A 17 -9.11 -63.42 19.60
CA SER A 17 -8.43 -62.15 19.31
C SER A 17 -7.57 -62.17 18.03
N ALA A 18 -7.51 -63.31 17.33
CA ALA A 18 -6.81 -63.39 16.05
C ALA A 18 -7.58 -62.65 14.96
N HIS A 19 -6.87 -62.06 13.99
CA HIS A 19 -7.46 -61.15 13.00
C HIS A 19 -8.65 -61.75 12.24
N ALA A 20 -8.52 -62.98 11.71
CA ALA A 20 -9.61 -63.65 11.01
C ALA A 20 -10.84 -63.87 11.92
N GLN A 21 -10.64 -64.26 13.18
CA GLN A 21 -11.73 -64.45 14.14
C GLN A 21 -12.43 -63.13 14.46
N VAL A 22 -11.70 -62.02 14.58
CA VAL A 22 -12.27 -60.69 14.82
C VAL A 22 -13.13 -60.24 13.63
N ILE A 23 -12.68 -60.47 12.40
CA ILE A 23 -13.45 -60.15 11.18
C ILE A 23 -14.73 -60.99 11.11
N ASP A 24 -14.62 -62.28 11.42
CA ASP A 24 -15.76 -63.20 11.45
C ASP A 24 -16.79 -62.80 12.51
N LEU A 25 -16.34 -62.42 13.70
CA LEU A 25 -17.22 -61.90 14.76
C LEU A 25 -17.94 -60.61 14.36
N GLN A 26 -17.27 -59.70 13.64
CA GLN A 26 -17.87 -58.44 13.18
C GLN A 26 -18.88 -58.65 12.04
N SER A 27 -18.58 -59.57 11.12
CA SER A 27 -19.43 -59.86 9.97
C SER A 27 -20.56 -60.85 10.27
N GLY A 28 -20.47 -61.56 11.40
CA GLY A 28 -21.40 -62.64 11.78
C GLY A 28 -21.29 -63.89 10.91
N LYS A 29 -20.15 -64.07 10.24
CA LYS A 29 -19.88 -65.10 9.23
C LYS A 29 -18.55 -65.78 9.54
N GLU A 30 -18.27 -66.95 8.96
CA GLU A 30 -17.00 -67.69 9.15
C GLU A 30 -16.05 -67.57 7.95
N ALA A 31 -16.23 -66.54 7.13
CA ALA A 31 -15.57 -66.41 5.85
C ALA A 31 -14.07 -66.12 5.97
N ALA A 32 -13.65 -65.26 6.90
CA ALA A 32 -12.25 -64.87 7.09
C ALA A 32 -11.41 -66.03 7.64
N THR A 33 -11.94 -66.82 8.59
CA THR A 33 -11.24 -68.00 9.11
C THR A 33 -11.06 -69.07 8.03
N GLN A 34 -12.06 -69.27 7.16
CA GLN A 34 -11.98 -70.20 6.03
C GLN A 34 -10.97 -69.74 4.98
N VAL A 35 -11.03 -68.45 4.59
CA VAL A 35 -10.06 -67.81 3.69
C VAL A 35 -8.65 -67.95 4.24
N GLY A 36 -8.44 -67.57 5.51
CA GLY A 36 -7.13 -67.61 6.15
C GLY A 36 -6.56 -69.04 6.26
N SER A 37 -7.42 -70.03 6.56
CA SER A 37 -7.01 -71.44 6.64
C SER A 37 -6.62 -72.01 5.28
N LEU A 38 -7.39 -71.68 4.23
CA LEU A 38 -7.06 -72.05 2.85
C LEU A 38 -5.73 -71.42 2.43
N MET A 39 -5.57 -70.11 2.68
CA MET A 39 -4.38 -69.37 2.31
C MET A 39 -3.14 -69.90 3.04
N LEU A 40 -3.26 -70.21 4.34
CA LEU A 40 -2.20 -70.87 5.10
C LEU A 40 -1.81 -72.19 4.44
N SER A 41 -2.79 -73.03 4.11
CA SER A 41 -2.55 -74.34 3.47
C SER A 41 -1.80 -74.19 2.15
N ALA A 42 -2.18 -73.22 1.32
CA ALA A 42 -1.51 -72.90 0.05
C ALA A 42 -0.09 -72.30 0.24
N SER A 43 0.25 -71.86 1.45
CA SER A 43 1.55 -71.25 1.78
C SER A 43 2.57 -72.26 2.31
N LEU A 44 2.14 -73.48 2.66
CA LEU A 44 2.98 -74.50 3.30
C LEU A 44 3.83 -75.35 2.33
N SER A 45 3.71 -75.13 1.01
CA SER A 45 4.44 -75.95 0.04
C SER A 45 5.97 -75.83 0.21
N THR A 46 6.63 -76.97 0.35
CA THR A 46 8.09 -77.09 0.50
C THR A 46 8.78 -77.65 -0.74
N ALA A 47 8.06 -77.82 -1.85
CA ALA A 47 8.63 -78.34 -3.10
C ALA A 47 9.56 -77.30 -3.75
N VAL A 48 10.59 -77.78 -4.45
CA VAL A 48 11.54 -76.93 -5.19
C VAL A 48 10.79 -76.22 -6.32
N ASN A 49 10.84 -74.88 -6.37
CA ASN A 49 10.08 -74.02 -7.29
C ASN A 49 8.54 -74.10 -7.16
N ALA A 50 8.02 -74.45 -5.97
CA ALA A 50 6.57 -74.37 -5.75
C ALA A 50 6.06 -72.93 -5.85
N VAL A 51 4.99 -72.73 -6.63
CA VAL A 51 4.25 -71.48 -6.59
C VAL A 51 3.48 -71.44 -5.27
N LYS A 52 3.91 -70.56 -4.37
CA LYS A 52 3.25 -70.37 -3.07
C LYS A 52 2.01 -69.51 -3.24
N GLY A 53 1.02 -69.77 -2.38
CA GLY A 53 -0.16 -68.90 -2.29
C GLY A 53 -1.20 -69.11 -3.38
N LEU A 54 -2.18 -68.21 -3.40
CA LEU A 54 -3.30 -68.21 -4.34
C LEU A 54 -3.55 -66.79 -4.85
N THR A 55 -4.06 -66.66 -6.09
CA THR A 55 -4.71 -65.41 -6.52
C THR A 55 -6.08 -65.27 -5.87
N ARG A 56 -6.69 -64.08 -5.97
CA ARG A 56 -8.04 -63.83 -5.45
C ARG A 56 -9.08 -64.73 -6.12
N GLU A 57 -8.92 -64.99 -7.41
CA GLU A 57 -9.79 -65.85 -8.21
C GLU A 57 -9.65 -67.32 -7.78
N GLU A 58 -8.42 -67.82 -7.64
CA GLU A 58 -8.13 -69.18 -7.18
C GLU A 58 -8.66 -69.42 -5.76
N MET A 59 -8.52 -68.43 -4.88
CA MET A 59 -9.07 -68.46 -3.52
C MET A 59 -10.58 -68.62 -3.53
N VAL A 60 -11.28 -67.80 -4.33
CA VAL A 60 -12.74 -67.88 -4.45
C VAL A 60 -13.14 -69.24 -5.03
N GLU A 61 -12.50 -69.70 -6.12
CA GLU A 61 -12.78 -70.98 -6.76
C GLU A 61 -12.72 -72.15 -5.77
N CYS A 62 -11.76 -72.13 -4.84
CA CYS A 62 -11.62 -73.14 -3.80
C CYS A 62 -12.69 -73.09 -2.70
N LEU A 63 -13.34 -71.93 -2.51
CA LEU A 63 -14.25 -71.68 -1.39
C LEU A 63 -15.73 -71.58 -1.80
N VAL A 64 -16.04 -71.41 -3.09
CA VAL A 64 -17.44 -71.36 -3.56
C VAL A 64 -18.14 -72.67 -3.22
N SER A 65 -19.28 -72.56 -2.52
CA SER A 65 -20.16 -73.69 -2.21
C SER A 65 -21.62 -73.31 -2.48
N PRO A 66 -22.52 -74.29 -2.66
CA PRO A 66 -23.96 -74.00 -2.68
C PRO A 66 -24.34 -73.19 -1.43
N LEU A 67 -25.20 -72.18 -1.61
CA LEU A 67 -25.69 -71.27 -0.56
C LEU A 67 -24.67 -70.29 0.03
N ARG A 68 -23.46 -70.16 -0.54
CA ARG A 68 -22.49 -69.12 -0.17
C ARG A 68 -22.03 -68.30 -1.36
N GLU A 69 -22.03 -66.99 -1.19
CA GLU A 69 -21.71 -66.06 -2.28
C GLU A 69 -20.21 -65.77 -2.34
N PRO A 70 -19.61 -65.74 -3.55
CA PRO A 70 -18.21 -65.33 -3.74
C PRO A 70 -17.85 -63.97 -3.11
N SER A 71 -18.78 -63.03 -3.14
CA SER A 71 -18.64 -61.67 -2.59
C SER A 71 -18.29 -61.66 -1.10
N GLU A 72 -18.79 -62.65 -0.35
CA GLU A 72 -18.54 -62.80 1.08
C GLU A 72 -17.07 -63.09 1.38
N PHE A 73 -16.47 -64.02 0.61
CA PHE A 73 -15.08 -64.40 0.78
C PHE A 73 -14.12 -63.31 0.32
N LEU A 74 -14.46 -62.62 -0.77
CA LEU A 74 -13.70 -61.46 -1.23
C LEU A 74 -13.70 -60.33 -0.19
N ALA A 75 -14.85 -59.98 0.36
CA ALA A 75 -14.95 -58.97 1.41
C ALA A 75 -14.17 -59.37 2.68
N ALA A 76 -14.27 -60.63 3.10
CA ALA A 76 -13.52 -61.14 4.25
C ALA A 76 -12.00 -61.15 4.00
N PHE A 77 -11.57 -61.49 2.78
CA PHE A 77 -10.18 -61.44 2.37
C PHE A 77 -9.65 -60.00 2.35
N ASP A 78 -10.40 -59.06 1.78
CA ASP A 78 -10.02 -57.64 1.75
C ASP A 78 -9.84 -57.07 3.17
N GLU A 79 -10.69 -57.46 4.13
CA GLU A 79 -10.50 -57.08 5.53
C GLU A 79 -9.29 -57.77 6.15
N LEU A 80 -9.08 -59.07 5.90
CA LEU A 80 -7.94 -59.81 6.43
C LEU A 80 -6.62 -59.26 5.90
N GLU A 81 -6.55 -58.90 4.63
CA GLU A 81 -5.38 -58.30 3.99
C GLU A 81 -4.96 -56.97 4.67
N LYS A 82 -5.93 -56.16 5.10
CA LYS A 82 -5.66 -54.88 5.78
C LYS A 82 -4.99 -55.05 7.14
N VAL A 83 -5.31 -56.13 7.88
CA VAL A 83 -4.93 -56.27 9.30
C VAL A 83 -3.90 -57.36 9.56
N ALA A 84 -3.80 -58.38 8.70
CA ALA A 84 -2.92 -59.52 8.91
C ALA A 84 -1.44 -59.10 9.00
N TRP A 85 -0.70 -59.75 9.90
CA TRP A 85 0.70 -59.45 10.17
C TRP A 85 1.67 -60.26 9.33
N TYR A 86 1.23 -61.40 8.80
CA TYR A 86 2.08 -62.38 8.14
C TYR A 86 1.64 -62.70 6.71
N LEU A 87 0.59 -62.04 6.21
CA LEU A 87 0.14 -62.18 4.83
C LEU A 87 0.99 -61.30 3.92
N HIS A 88 1.56 -61.90 2.89
CA HIS A 88 2.38 -61.27 1.85
C HIS A 88 1.77 -61.54 0.48
N HIS A 89 2.22 -60.80 -0.53
CA HIS A 89 1.85 -61.06 -1.92
C HIS A 89 3.06 -60.96 -2.84
N THR A 90 2.99 -61.63 -3.98
CA THR A 90 3.97 -61.49 -5.07
C THR A 90 3.54 -60.40 -6.05
N PRO A 91 4.46 -59.86 -6.89
CA PRO A 91 4.10 -58.89 -7.93
C PRO A 91 3.03 -59.41 -8.91
N GLU A 92 2.90 -60.72 -9.07
CA GLU A 92 1.88 -61.37 -9.91
C GLU A 92 0.52 -61.51 -9.20
N GLY A 93 0.35 -60.97 -7.99
CA GLY A 93 -0.94 -60.95 -7.28
C GLY A 93 -1.28 -62.23 -6.53
N ARG A 94 -0.28 -63.07 -6.20
CA ARG A 94 -0.47 -64.28 -5.39
C ARG A 94 -0.21 -63.99 -3.92
N TYR A 95 -1.18 -64.29 -3.06
CA TYR A 95 -1.12 -64.06 -1.63
C TYR A 95 -0.70 -65.31 -0.88
N TYR A 96 0.15 -65.17 0.15
CA TYR A 96 0.64 -66.28 0.95
C TYR A 96 1.05 -65.81 2.35
N PHE A 97 0.98 -66.71 3.34
CA PHE A 97 1.53 -66.48 4.66
C PHE A 97 3.03 -66.84 4.72
N ASP A 98 3.83 -65.94 5.28
CA ASP A 98 5.24 -66.17 5.61
C ASP A 98 5.47 -66.03 7.13
N ARG A 99 6.61 -66.51 7.62
CA ARG A 99 7.03 -66.33 9.01
C ARG A 99 7.50 -64.91 9.31
N GLN A 100 7.87 -64.16 8.27
CA GLN A 100 8.32 -62.79 8.41
C GLN A 100 7.13 -61.85 8.57
N GLU A 101 7.23 -60.92 9.51
CA GLU A 101 6.24 -59.85 9.67
C GLU A 101 6.21 -58.96 8.43
N ASN A 102 5.02 -58.56 8.00
CA ASN A 102 4.82 -57.69 6.85
C ASN A 102 4.88 -56.20 7.23
N LEU A 103 4.75 -55.35 6.22
CA LEU A 103 4.72 -53.90 6.38
C LEU A 103 3.63 -53.43 7.35
N THR A 104 2.45 -54.07 7.38
CA THR A 104 1.35 -53.71 8.30
C THR A 104 1.78 -53.84 9.75
N LYS A 105 2.41 -54.97 10.12
CA LYS A 105 2.92 -55.19 11.48
C LYS A 105 4.07 -54.24 11.83
N LEU A 106 4.99 -53.99 10.90
CA LEU A 106 6.07 -53.02 11.10
C LEU A 106 5.51 -51.63 11.41
N LEU A 107 4.57 -51.14 10.62
CA LEU A 107 3.94 -49.82 10.81
C LEU A 107 3.15 -49.74 12.12
N GLN A 108 2.39 -50.78 12.47
CA GLN A 108 1.67 -50.81 13.76
C GLN A 108 2.63 -50.75 14.95
N SER A 109 3.74 -51.48 14.89
CA SER A 109 4.74 -51.48 15.97
C SER A 109 5.40 -50.11 16.09
N LEU A 110 5.79 -49.50 14.96
CA LEU A 110 6.31 -48.13 14.95
C LEU A 110 5.32 -47.07 15.45
N ALA A 111 4.02 -47.23 15.18
CA ALA A 111 2.97 -46.32 15.65
C ALA A 111 2.74 -46.43 17.17
N ASN A 112 2.75 -47.67 17.69
CA ASN A 112 2.61 -47.95 19.11
C ASN A 112 3.83 -47.49 19.92
N ASP A 113 5.04 -47.69 19.36
CA ASP A 113 6.31 -47.30 19.98
C ASP A 113 6.62 -45.80 19.83
N ALA A 114 5.77 -45.04 19.11
CA ALA A 114 5.97 -43.62 18.87
C ALA A 114 5.94 -42.83 20.20
N PRO A 115 7.01 -42.08 20.54
CA PRO A 115 7.02 -41.24 21.74
C PRO A 115 5.94 -40.15 21.68
N GLU A 116 5.19 -39.98 22.77
CA GLU A 116 4.07 -39.03 22.86
C GLU A 116 4.47 -37.60 22.48
N ASN A 117 5.61 -37.12 22.99
CA ASN A 117 6.13 -35.80 22.67
C ASN A 117 6.41 -35.59 21.17
N GLN A 118 6.86 -36.62 20.45
CA GLN A 118 7.09 -36.53 19.00
C GLN A 118 5.78 -36.51 18.22
N VAL A 119 4.75 -37.21 18.70
CA VAL A 119 3.40 -37.19 18.11
C VAL A 119 2.76 -35.81 18.33
N ASP A 120 2.88 -35.25 19.53
CA ASP A 120 2.39 -33.90 19.84
C ASP A 120 3.08 -32.83 18.99
N ASP A 121 4.41 -32.91 18.87
CA ASP A 121 5.19 -31.99 18.02
C ASP A 121 4.81 -32.13 16.54
N LEU A 122 4.51 -33.34 16.07
CA LEU A 122 4.03 -33.60 14.72
C LEU A 122 2.65 -32.95 14.48
N ILE A 123 1.72 -33.10 15.41
CA ILE A 123 0.39 -32.48 15.36
C ILE A 123 0.54 -30.95 15.34
N ARG A 124 1.33 -30.38 16.25
CA ARG A 124 1.58 -28.94 16.31
C ARG A 124 2.19 -28.41 15.02
N SER A 125 3.18 -29.13 14.48
CA SER A 125 3.85 -28.75 13.24
C SER A 125 2.89 -28.75 12.06
N ARG A 126 2.05 -29.78 11.94
CA ARG A 126 1.05 -29.87 10.86
C ARG A 126 -0.01 -28.77 10.97
N LEU A 127 -0.53 -28.52 12.18
CA LEU A 127 -1.46 -27.41 12.42
C LEU A 127 -0.85 -26.04 12.09
N LYS A 128 0.42 -25.83 12.46
CA LYS A 128 1.14 -24.59 12.14
C LYS A 128 1.32 -24.38 10.65
N GLU A 129 1.66 -25.43 9.92
CA GLU A 129 1.81 -25.41 8.46
C GLU A 129 0.47 -25.07 7.78
N MET A 130 -0.58 -25.82 8.12
CA MET A 130 -1.91 -25.69 7.51
C MET A 130 -2.57 -24.33 7.71
N PHE A 131 -2.32 -23.69 8.85
CA PHE A 131 -2.88 -22.38 9.21
C PHE A 131 -1.80 -21.29 9.28
N SER A 132 -0.73 -21.42 8.51
CA SER A 132 0.32 -20.41 8.45
C SER A 132 -0.22 -19.12 7.81
N PRO A 133 -0.02 -17.94 8.44
CA PRO A 133 -0.51 -16.68 7.89
C PRO A 133 0.36 -16.22 6.71
N THR A 134 -0.22 -16.20 5.51
CA THR A 134 0.43 -15.77 4.27
C THR A 134 0.10 -14.31 3.96
N ARG A 135 -1.19 -13.95 3.98
CA ARG A 135 -1.68 -12.58 3.74
C ARG A 135 -1.67 -11.74 5.01
N LYS A 136 -1.78 -12.38 6.17
CA LYS A 136 -1.90 -11.76 7.50
C LYS A 136 -3.15 -10.86 7.62
N ALA A 137 -4.18 -11.14 6.83
CA ALA A 137 -5.44 -10.39 6.84
C ALA A 137 -6.24 -10.70 8.11
N VAL A 138 -6.23 -11.97 8.53
CA VAL A 138 -6.98 -12.43 9.71
C VAL A 138 -6.14 -12.39 10.98
N TYR A 139 -4.90 -12.88 10.94
CA TYR A 139 -4.01 -12.97 12.09
C TYR A 139 -2.56 -12.89 11.62
N SER A 140 -1.67 -12.44 12.50
CA SER A 140 -0.24 -12.30 12.20
C SER A 140 0.57 -13.55 12.53
N GLU A 141 0.05 -14.40 13.42
CA GLU A 141 0.72 -15.59 13.92
C GLU A 141 -0.32 -16.66 14.30
N VAL A 142 0.04 -17.94 14.11
CA VAL A 142 -0.70 -19.10 14.58
C VAL A 142 0.05 -19.80 15.72
N LEU A 143 -0.68 -20.14 16.78
CA LEU A 143 -0.18 -20.85 17.95
C LEU A 143 -0.98 -22.17 18.11
N PRO A 144 -0.41 -23.32 17.71
CA PRO A 144 -1.09 -24.60 17.80
C PRO A 144 -0.95 -25.22 19.20
N LEU A 145 -2.09 -25.55 19.82
CA LEU A 145 -2.18 -26.15 21.16
C LEU A 145 -1.27 -25.45 22.20
N PRO A 146 -1.37 -24.11 22.34
CA PRO A 146 -0.49 -23.34 23.21
C PRO A 146 -0.95 -23.43 24.67
N LYS A 147 -0.06 -23.04 25.59
CA LYS A 147 -0.46 -22.68 26.95
C LYS A 147 -0.99 -21.25 26.97
N MET A 148 -2.02 -20.96 27.77
CA MET A 148 -2.68 -19.65 27.78
C MET A 148 -1.73 -18.51 28.20
N GLU A 149 -0.74 -18.78 29.05
CA GLU A 149 0.27 -17.78 29.44
C GLU A 149 1.12 -17.31 28.25
N GLU A 150 1.44 -18.22 27.33
CA GLU A 150 2.20 -17.90 26.12
C GLU A 150 1.38 -17.03 25.16
N VAL A 151 0.06 -17.22 25.14
CA VAL A 151 -0.86 -16.47 24.29
C VAL A 151 -0.98 -15.02 24.74
N ALA A 152 -1.00 -14.76 26.06
CA ALA A 152 -1.18 -13.43 26.63
C ALA A 152 -0.16 -12.40 26.10
N GLU A 153 1.12 -12.77 26.06
CA GLU A 153 2.20 -11.90 25.57
C GLU A 153 2.12 -11.64 24.05
N ARG A 154 1.59 -12.60 23.28
CA ARG A 154 1.44 -12.47 21.82
C ARG A 154 0.25 -11.61 21.44
N VAL A 155 -0.89 -11.81 22.11
CA VAL A 155 -2.14 -11.04 21.92
C VAL A 155 -1.94 -9.55 22.20
N ARG A 156 -1.07 -9.19 23.15
CA ARG A 156 -0.71 -7.78 23.42
C ARG A 156 -0.06 -7.08 22.24
N ARG A 157 0.65 -7.80 21.38
CA ARG A 157 1.42 -7.22 20.27
C ARG A 157 0.63 -7.23 18.98
N ASN A 158 0.01 -8.36 18.65
CA ASN A 158 -0.65 -8.57 17.37
C ASN A 158 -1.88 -9.45 17.54
N ARG A 159 -2.74 -9.44 16.52
CA ARG A 159 -3.83 -10.41 16.40
C ARG A 159 -3.29 -11.80 16.09
N VAL A 160 -3.71 -12.80 16.86
CA VAL A 160 -3.21 -14.19 16.77
C VAL A 160 -4.34 -15.18 16.60
N LEU A 161 -4.05 -16.27 15.89
CA LEU A 161 -4.86 -17.48 15.88
C LEU A 161 -4.32 -18.46 16.92
N ILE A 162 -5.14 -18.87 17.86
CA ILE A 162 -4.84 -20.02 18.72
C ILE A 162 -5.66 -21.22 18.27
N ILE A 163 -5.05 -22.39 18.18
CA ILE A 163 -5.75 -23.64 17.89
C ILE A 163 -5.81 -24.43 19.19
N VAL A 164 -7.00 -24.68 19.70
CA VAL A 164 -7.21 -25.32 21.00
C VAL A 164 -7.97 -26.63 20.83
N SER A 165 -7.73 -27.58 21.72
CA SER A 165 -8.40 -28.89 21.68
C SER A 165 -9.93 -28.71 21.62
N PRO A 166 -10.61 -29.48 20.76
CA PRO A 166 -12.07 -29.53 20.71
C PRO A 166 -12.67 -29.89 22.07
N ASP A 167 -13.81 -29.28 22.37
CA ASP A 167 -14.54 -29.50 23.62
C ASP A 167 -16.04 -29.55 23.32
N ALA A 168 -16.81 -30.28 24.14
CA ALA A 168 -18.26 -30.30 24.03
C ALA A 168 -18.89 -28.93 24.31
N LYS A 169 -18.21 -28.08 25.09
CA LYS A 169 -18.59 -26.69 25.37
C LYS A 169 -17.88 -25.74 24.42
N ILE A 170 -18.65 -24.85 23.78
CA ILE A 170 -18.13 -23.81 22.89
C ILE A 170 -18.59 -22.43 23.39
N PRO A 171 -17.68 -21.49 23.72
CA PRO A 171 -16.22 -21.68 23.81
C PRO A 171 -15.80 -22.67 24.92
N PRO A 172 -14.63 -23.34 24.78
CA PRO A 172 -14.02 -24.08 25.89
C PRO A 172 -13.86 -23.17 27.11
N GLU A 173 -14.07 -23.70 28.31
CA GLU A 173 -14.14 -22.88 29.54
C GLU A 173 -12.83 -22.13 29.83
N GLU A 174 -11.69 -22.77 29.57
CA GLU A 174 -10.37 -22.14 29.72
C GLU A 174 -10.20 -20.93 28.79
N VAL A 175 -10.63 -21.06 27.53
CA VAL A 175 -10.59 -19.99 26.53
C VAL A 175 -11.54 -18.85 26.90
N GLU A 176 -12.72 -19.18 27.42
CA GLU A 176 -13.69 -18.19 27.87
C GLU A 176 -13.15 -17.36 29.05
N ARG A 177 -12.55 -18.02 30.05
CA ARG A 177 -11.90 -17.36 31.19
C ARG A 177 -10.74 -16.47 30.73
N PHE A 178 -9.85 -17.01 29.89
CA PHE A 178 -8.73 -16.27 29.31
C PHE A 178 -9.21 -15.01 28.56
N PHE A 179 -10.22 -15.14 27.70
CA PHE A 179 -10.79 -14.01 26.97
C PHE A 179 -11.35 -12.91 27.87
N ASN A 180 -11.97 -13.28 28.99
CA ASN A 180 -12.55 -12.32 29.91
C ASN A 180 -11.47 -11.47 30.63
N GLU A 181 -10.30 -12.04 30.85
CA GLU A 181 -9.14 -11.39 31.50
C GLU A 181 -8.28 -10.56 30.54
N LEU A 182 -8.38 -10.79 29.22
CA LEU A 182 -7.62 -10.05 28.22
C LEU A 182 -8.03 -8.57 28.14
N SER A 183 -7.02 -7.68 28.04
CA SER A 183 -7.24 -6.27 27.65
C SER A 183 -7.43 -6.15 26.14
N GLN A 184 -6.51 -6.71 25.33
CA GLN A 184 -6.57 -6.69 23.86
C GLN A 184 -7.52 -7.77 23.31
N LYS A 185 -8.78 -7.71 23.74
CA LYS A 185 -9.81 -8.70 23.38
C LYS A 185 -10.02 -8.83 21.88
N ASN A 186 -9.82 -7.75 21.12
CA ASN A 186 -9.99 -7.76 19.67
C ASN A 186 -8.84 -8.48 18.93
N ASN A 187 -7.76 -8.86 19.60
CA ASN A 187 -6.63 -9.55 18.98
C ASN A 187 -6.73 -11.09 19.05
N LEU A 188 -7.78 -11.66 19.64
CA LEU A 188 -7.91 -13.11 19.78
C LEU A 188 -8.77 -13.72 18.66
N CYS A 189 -8.21 -14.67 17.92
CA CYS A 189 -8.93 -15.59 17.03
C CYS A 189 -8.68 -17.02 17.54
N VAL A 190 -9.72 -17.85 17.59
CA VAL A 190 -9.60 -19.23 18.11
C VAL A 190 -10.13 -20.21 17.07
N LEU A 191 -9.42 -21.30 16.85
CA LEU A 191 -9.89 -22.44 16.06
C LEU A 191 -10.07 -23.67 16.97
N THR A 192 -11.23 -24.30 16.89
CA THR A 192 -11.59 -25.48 17.68
C THR A 192 -12.71 -26.28 17.00
N GLY A 193 -13.30 -27.27 17.68
CA GLY A 193 -14.48 -28.01 17.24
C GLY A 193 -15.35 -28.47 18.41
N ASP A 194 -16.55 -28.99 18.12
CA ASP A 194 -17.48 -29.57 19.11
C ASP A 194 -17.32 -31.08 19.31
N LYS A 195 -16.45 -31.73 18.53
CA LYS A 195 -16.31 -33.19 18.52
C LYS A 195 -15.24 -33.64 19.52
N THR A 196 -15.62 -34.44 20.51
CA THR A 196 -14.68 -35.09 21.42
C THR A 196 -13.99 -36.27 20.72
N ALA A 197 -12.97 -35.98 19.91
CA ALA A 197 -12.25 -36.99 19.11
C ALA A 197 -10.74 -36.75 19.05
N MET A 198 -10.11 -36.20 20.10
CA MET A 198 -8.65 -36.04 20.13
C MET A 198 -7.88 -37.37 19.99
N ALA A 199 -8.48 -38.49 20.40
CA ALA A 199 -7.88 -39.80 20.19
C ALA A 199 -7.77 -40.20 18.70
N SER A 200 -8.62 -39.66 17.81
CA SER A 200 -8.55 -39.98 16.37
C SER A 200 -7.40 -39.26 15.67
N ILE A 201 -7.14 -37.99 16.03
CA ILE A 201 -5.99 -37.25 15.50
C ILE A 201 -4.68 -37.84 16.00
N GLU A 202 -4.60 -38.26 17.27
CA GLU A 202 -3.41 -38.94 17.81
C GLU A 202 -3.13 -40.24 17.06
N LYS A 203 -4.17 -41.07 16.83
CA LYS A 203 -4.04 -42.31 16.06
C LYS A 203 -3.54 -42.05 14.63
N ALA A 204 -4.12 -41.07 13.94
CA ALA A 204 -3.71 -40.72 12.57
C ALA A 204 -2.27 -40.17 12.54
N ALA A 205 -1.88 -39.34 13.50
CA ALA A 205 -0.53 -38.82 13.64
C ALA A 205 0.49 -39.96 13.90
N ARG A 206 0.17 -40.94 14.75
CA ARG A 206 1.02 -42.12 15.00
C ARG A 206 1.20 -42.97 13.74
N GLN A 207 0.15 -43.15 12.95
CA GLN A 207 0.23 -43.86 11.66
C GLN A 207 1.12 -43.13 10.65
N PHE A 208 0.96 -41.81 10.53
CA PHE A 208 1.80 -40.98 9.67
C PHE A 208 3.27 -40.99 10.13
N TYR A 209 3.52 -40.87 11.43
CA TYR A 209 4.85 -41.00 12.03
C TYR A 209 5.49 -42.35 11.70
N ALA A 210 4.73 -43.45 11.85
CA ALA A 210 5.20 -44.78 11.54
C ALA A 210 5.60 -44.92 10.06
N ALA A 211 4.84 -44.33 9.15
CA ALA A 211 5.13 -44.32 7.71
C ALA A 211 6.45 -43.58 7.40
N GLN A 212 6.68 -42.42 8.04
CA GLN A 212 7.93 -41.66 7.90
C GLN A 212 9.14 -42.42 8.49
N LYS A 213 8.96 -43.10 9.63
CA LYS A 213 10.02 -43.92 10.23
C LYS A 213 10.33 -45.16 9.40
N ALA A 214 9.31 -45.79 8.81
CA ALA A 214 9.48 -46.93 7.93
C ALA A 214 10.22 -46.58 6.64
N ASP A 215 10.07 -45.35 6.13
CA ASP A 215 10.80 -44.84 4.96
C ASP A 215 12.32 -45.02 5.08
N ASN A 216 12.86 -44.71 6.26
CA ASN A 216 14.27 -44.83 6.57
C ASN A 216 14.74 -46.30 6.70
N ARG A 217 13.81 -47.26 6.86
CA ARG A 217 14.09 -48.68 7.01
C ARG A 217 13.92 -49.46 5.71
N ILE A 218 13.10 -48.97 4.77
CA ILE A 218 12.73 -49.65 3.53
C ILE A 218 13.28 -48.88 2.32
N PRO A 219 14.43 -49.30 1.75
CA PRO A 219 15.06 -48.62 0.62
C PRO A 219 14.26 -48.79 -0.69
N HIS A 220 14.54 -47.94 -1.68
CA HIS A 220 13.81 -47.89 -2.97
C HIS A 220 13.79 -49.19 -3.79
N GLY A 221 14.67 -50.16 -3.53
CA GLY A 221 14.69 -51.47 -4.19
C GLY A 221 13.99 -52.60 -3.42
N HIS A 222 13.38 -52.30 -2.27
CA HIS A 222 12.74 -53.30 -1.42
C HIS A 222 11.37 -53.73 -1.99
N PRO A 223 11.00 -55.02 -1.93
CA PRO A 223 9.71 -55.50 -2.47
C PRO A 223 8.47 -54.77 -1.95
N GLN A 224 8.49 -54.35 -0.67
CA GLN A 224 7.38 -53.64 -0.02
C GLN A 224 7.42 -52.11 -0.23
N ARG A 225 8.29 -51.58 -1.10
CA ARG A 225 8.46 -50.13 -1.27
C ARG A 225 7.20 -49.46 -1.83
N ALA A 226 6.61 -50.04 -2.87
CA ALA A 226 5.41 -49.50 -3.50
C ALA A 226 4.22 -49.44 -2.52
N ASP A 227 4.07 -50.47 -1.67
CA ASP A 227 3.04 -50.51 -0.62
C ASP A 227 3.27 -49.45 0.45
N LEU A 228 4.53 -49.21 0.83
CA LEU A 228 4.88 -48.16 1.79
C LEU A 228 4.55 -46.77 1.23
N GLU A 229 4.91 -46.48 -0.01
CA GLU A 229 4.60 -45.20 -0.65
C GLU A 229 3.09 -44.97 -0.75
N THR A 230 2.32 -46.01 -1.09
CA THR A 230 0.85 -45.96 -1.08
C THR A 230 0.33 -45.67 0.33
N LYS A 231 0.79 -46.39 1.35
CA LYS A 231 0.37 -46.15 2.74
C LYS A 231 0.80 -44.79 3.28
N GLN A 232 1.95 -44.26 2.88
CA GLN A 232 2.40 -42.92 3.24
C GLN A 232 1.42 -41.86 2.73
N GLN A 233 1.02 -41.94 1.46
CA GLN A 233 0.03 -41.03 0.88
C GLN A 233 -1.32 -41.16 1.58
N THR A 234 -1.79 -42.38 1.84
CA THR A 234 -3.04 -42.61 2.57
C THR A 234 -3.00 -42.02 3.98
N TYR A 235 -1.96 -42.32 4.77
CA TYR A 235 -1.85 -41.81 6.14
C TYR A 235 -1.67 -40.29 6.20
N GLU A 236 -1.02 -39.67 5.21
CA GLU A 236 -0.94 -38.21 5.12
C GLU A 236 -2.32 -37.58 4.85
N LEU A 237 -3.08 -38.13 3.91
CA LEU A 237 -4.44 -37.69 3.58
C LEU A 237 -5.38 -37.90 4.77
N ASP A 238 -5.30 -39.04 5.44
CA ASP A 238 -6.09 -39.36 6.63
C ASP A 238 -5.76 -38.43 7.79
N PHE A 239 -4.48 -38.13 8.02
CA PHE A 239 -4.06 -37.19 9.05
C PHE A 239 -4.58 -35.77 8.77
N THR A 240 -4.44 -35.31 7.53
CA THR A 240 -4.91 -33.99 7.11
C THR A 240 -6.45 -33.88 7.19
N SER A 241 -7.17 -34.88 6.70
CA SER A 241 -8.64 -34.88 6.75
C SER A 241 -9.18 -34.97 8.18
N THR A 242 -8.50 -35.73 9.06
CA THR A 242 -8.84 -35.80 10.48
C THR A 242 -8.69 -34.44 11.16
N ILE A 243 -7.60 -33.70 10.89
CA ILE A 243 -7.41 -32.33 11.38
C ILE A 243 -8.57 -31.43 10.92
N LEU A 244 -8.86 -31.39 9.62
CA LEU A 244 -9.90 -30.51 9.07
C LEU A 244 -11.30 -30.82 9.61
N ASN A 245 -11.60 -32.10 9.85
CA ASN A 245 -12.88 -32.53 10.40
C ASN A 245 -13.02 -32.22 11.89
N LEU A 246 -11.90 -32.12 12.60
CA LEU A 246 -11.86 -31.91 14.04
C LEU A 246 -11.85 -30.41 14.40
N PHE A 247 -11.16 -29.59 13.62
CA PHE A 247 -11.04 -28.14 13.82
C PHE A 247 -11.93 -27.37 12.83
N ASP A 248 -13.25 -27.47 13.03
CA ASP A 248 -14.26 -27.00 12.07
C ASP A 248 -14.98 -25.70 12.48
N LYS A 249 -14.57 -25.05 13.58
CA LYS A 249 -15.16 -23.78 14.05
C LYS A 249 -14.12 -22.74 14.40
N VAL A 250 -14.37 -21.52 13.92
CA VAL A 250 -13.64 -20.33 14.34
C VAL A 250 -14.46 -19.55 15.37
N LEU A 251 -13.79 -19.09 16.43
CA LEU A 251 -14.36 -18.16 17.39
C LEU A 251 -13.66 -16.81 17.28
N PHE A 252 -14.46 -15.76 17.39
CA PHE A 252 -13.98 -14.39 17.31
C PHE A 252 -14.76 -13.48 18.26
N PRO A 253 -14.14 -12.40 18.73
CA PRO A 253 -14.74 -11.46 19.66
C PRO A 253 -15.81 -10.61 18.98
N ILE A 254 -16.92 -10.44 19.67
CA ILE A 254 -17.93 -9.43 19.34
C ILE A 254 -18.36 -8.68 20.60
N GLN A 255 -18.86 -7.47 20.40
CA GLN A 255 -19.54 -6.71 21.44
C GLN A 255 -20.69 -5.94 20.81
N ARG A 256 -21.92 -6.28 21.25
CA ARG A 256 -23.12 -5.54 20.86
C ARG A 256 -23.27 -4.34 21.81
N ALA A 257 -23.89 -3.26 21.33
CA ALA A 257 -24.14 -2.08 22.15
C ALA A 257 -24.84 -2.45 23.46
N GLY A 258 -24.33 -1.95 24.60
CA GLY A 258 -24.86 -2.21 25.94
C GLY A 258 -24.70 -3.65 26.45
N LYS A 259 -23.97 -4.53 25.75
CA LYS A 259 -23.71 -5.91 26.20
C LYS A 259 -22.21 -6.13 26.48
N PRO A 260 -21.86 -7.07 27.37
CA PRO A 260 -20.48 -7.46 27.57
C PRO A 260 -19.89 -8.07 26.28
N SER A 261 -18.57 -7.94 26.13
CA SER A 261 -17.81 -8.62 25.08
C SER A 261 -17.93 -10.14 25.24
N GLN A 262 -18.06 -10.88 24.15
CA GLN A 262 -18.10 -12.34 24.16
C GLN A 262 -17.41 -12.93 22.92
N LEU A 263 -16.95 -14.18 23.03
CA LEU A 263 -16.55 -14.97 21.86
C LEU A 263 -17.79 -15.61 21.24
N VAL A 264 -17.92 -15.50 19.92
CA VAL A 264 -18.95 -16.22 19.16
C VAL A 264 -18.32 -17.23 18.23
N SER A 265 -18.97 -18.38 18.12
CA SER A 265 -18.55 -19.47 17.25
C SER A 265 -19.22 -19.40 15.89
N LYS A 266 -18.45 -19.72 14.84
CA LYS A 266 -18.92 -19.86 13.46
C LYS A 266 -18.26 -21.08 12.82
N ALA A 267 -19.05 -21.91 12.15
CA ALA A 267 -18.52 -23.04 11.39
C ALA A 267 -17.68 -22.54 10.21
N LEU A 268 -16.54 -23.18 9.96
CA LEU A 268 -15.71 -22.88 8.81
C LEU A 268 -16.44 -23.21 7.52
N ASP A 269 -16.26 -22.37 6.51
CA ASP A 269 -16.69 -22.68 5.15
C ASP A 269 -15.81 -23.79 4.58
N MET A 270 -16.38 -24.97 4.36
CA MET A 270 -15.67 -26.13 3.83
C MET A 270 -15.58 -26.15 2.30
N SER A 271 -16.17 -25.16 1.60
CA SER A 271 -16.10 -25.08 0.15
C SER A 271 -14.74 -24.54 -0.32
N ARG A 272 -13.91 -25.47 -0.83
CA ARG A 272 -12.56 -25.22 -1.37
C ARG A 272 -12.41 -25.73 -2.80
N ASP A 273 -11.50 -25.12 -3.55
CA ASP A 273 -11.03 -25.68 -4.81
C ASP A 273 -10.03 -26.80 -4.48
N THR A 274 -10.37 -28.04 -4.82
CA THR A 274 -9.51 -29.21 -4.57
C THR A 274 -8.27 -29.25 -5.48
N LYS A 275 -8.15 -28.32 -6.44
CA LYS A 275 -6.97 -28.18 -7.30
C LYS A 275 -5.87 -27.31 -6.69
N GLN A 276 -6.16 -26.57 -5.63
CA GLN A 276 -5.18 -25.73 -4.94
C GLN A 276 -4.74 -26.39 -3.62
N ASP A 277 -3.53 -26.07 -3.19
CA ASP A 277 -3.04 -26.44 -1.88
C ASP A 277 -3.94 -25.85 -0.78
N PHE A 278 -4.01 -26.52 0.36
CA PHE A 278 -4.84 -26.07 1.46
C PHE A 278 -4.27 -24.79 2.09
N ASP A 279 -5.09 -23.73 2.15
CA ASP A 279 -4.79 -22.49 2.84
C ASP A 279 -5.82 -22.24 3.95
N GLY A 280 -5.43 -22.51 5.19
CA GLY A 280 -6.27 -22.30 6.36
C GLY A 280 -6.55 -20.83 6.67
N GLU A 281 -5.67 -19.89 6.31
CA GLU A 281 -5.94 -18.46 6.46
C GLU A 281 -7.06 -18.04 5.50
N ALA A 282 -6.99 -18.44 4.23
CA ALA A 282 -8.01 -18.15 3.23
C ALA A 282 -9.38 -18.72 3.60
N GLN A 283 -9.42 -19.92 4.20
CA GLN A 283 -10.66 -20.52 4.69
C GLN A 283 -11.31 -19.69 5.82
N ILE A 284 -10.50 -19.23 6.78
CA ILE A 284 -10.97 -18.39 7.87
C ILE A 284 -11.37 -16.99 7.35
N GLU A 285 -10.61 -16.42 6.42
CA GLU A 285 -10.90 -15.15 5.75
C GLU A 285 -12.30 -15.19 5.10
N LYS A 286 -12.57 -16.23 4.30
CA LYS A 286 -13.88 -16.44 3.68
C LYS A 286 -15.00 -16.60 4.71
N THR A 287 -14.71 -17.30 5.81
CA THR A 287 -15.67 -17.51 6.90
C THR A 287 -16.01 -16.19 7.61
N LEU A 288 -15.03 -15.33 7.87
CA LEU A 288 -15.21 -14.10 8.65
C LEU A 288 -15.68 -12.88 7.84
N THR A 289 -15.58 -12.93 6.51
CA THR A 289 -16.15 -11.94 5.59
C THR A 289 -17.65 -12.16 5.36
N ALA A 290 -18.16 -13.38 5.54
CA ALA A 290 -19.59 -13.68 5.48
C ALA A 290 -20.35 -13.17 6.73
N HIS A 291 -21.65 -12.89 6.61
CA HIS A 291 -22.48 -12.48 7.76
C HIS A 291 -22.51 -13.54 8.89
N PRO A 292 -22.49 -13.14 10.18
CA PRO A 292 -22.13 -11.80 10.66
C PRO A 292 -20.66 -11.49 10.37
N VAL A 293 -20.40 -10.30 9.79
CA VAL A 293 -19.07 -9.91 9.31
C VAL A 293 -18.20 -9.52 10.51
N LYS A 294 -17.01 -10.12 10.58
CA LYS A 294 -15.96 -9.71 11.51
C LYS A 294 -14.79 -9.06 10.76
N LEU A 295 -14.48 -9.52 9.55
CA LEU A 295 -13.33 -9.08 8.75
C LEU A 295 -13.79 -8.33 7.50
N TYR A 296 -13.22 -7.14 7.28
CA TYR A 296 -13.25 -6.47 5.98
C TYR A 296 -11.87 -6.59 5.33
N LEU A 297 -11.84 -6.96 4.05
CA LEU A 297 -10.60 -7.04 3.26
C LEU A 297 -10.30 -5.74 2.52
N ASP A 298 -11.36 -5.02 2.13
CA ASP A 298 -11.28 -3.72 1.49
C ASP A 298 -11.92 -2.65 2.40
N VAL A 299 -11.10 -1.69 2.80
CA VAL A 299 -11.51 -0.58 3.66
C VAL A 299 -12.26 0.49 2.87
N GLU A 300 -11.95 0.69 1.60
CA GLU A 300 -12.56 1.74 0.78
C GLU A 300 -14.00 1.38 0.39
N ASP A 301 -14.24 0.14 -0.04
CA ASP A 301 -15.57 -0.35 -0.42
C ASP A 301 -16.58 -0.29 0.73
N ASN A 302 -16.10 -0.45 1.96
CA ASN A 302 -16.92 -0.49 3.18
C ASN A 302 -16.66 0.71 4.11
N PHE A 303 -16.13 1.79 3.55
CA PHE A 303 -15.57 2.90 4.31
C PHE A 303 -16.52 3.50 5.35
N ASP A 304 -17.76 3.82 4.98
CA ASP A 304 -18.69 4.50 5.88
C ASP A 304 -19.01 3.66 7.12
N GLY A 305 -19.32 2.38 6.93
CA GLY A 305 -19.62 1.46 8.04
C GLY A 305 -18.43 1.20 8.97
N ILE A 306 -17.22 1.11 8.41
CA ILE A 306 -15.99 0.96 9.19
C ILE A 306 -15.68 2.25 9.97
N ARG A 307 -15.80 3.41 9.31
CA ARG A 307 -15.56 4.74 9.91
C ARG A 307 -16.51 4.98 11.07
N ASP A 308 -17.80 4.77 10.89
CA ASP A 308 -18.81 5.04 11.92
C ASP A 308 -18.54 4.16 13.15
N LYS A 309 -18.26 2.87 12.92
CA LYS A 309 -17.88 1.94 13.99
C LYS A 309 -16.59 2.37 14.71
N ALA A 310 -15.60 2.86 13.97
CA ALA A 310 -14.34 3.36 14.53
C ALA A 310 -14.56 4.63 15.37
N GLN A 311 -15.38 5.57 14.91
CA GLN A 311 -15.69 6.80 15.64
C GLN A 311 -16.47 6.53 16.93
N ASP A 312 -17.32 5.51 16.95
CA ASP A 312 -18.09 5.09 18.12
C ASP A 312 -17.23 4.38 19.16
N LEU A 313 -16.29 3.54 18.74
CA LEU A 313 -15.55 2.64 19.64
C LEU A 313 -14.14 3.12 19.99
N LEU A 314 -13.45 3.80 19.08
CA LEU A 314 -12.02 4.09 19.21
C LEU A 314 -11.73 5.51 19.71
N TRP A 315 -12.65 6.45 19.49
CA TRP A 315 -12.53 7.78 20.07
C TRP A 315 -12.98 7.76 21.54
N PRO A 316 -12.33 8.56 22.41
CA PRO A 316 -12.85 8.76 23.75
C PRO A 316 -14.25 9.37 23.71
N GLU A 317 -15.08 9.00 24.67
CA GLU A 317 -16.44 9.53 24.78
C GLU A 317 -16.41 11.06 24.95
N ASN A 318 -17.25 11.77 24.19
CA ASN A 318 -17.36 13.24 24.19
C ASN A 318 -16.07 14.00 23.78
N ILE A 319 -15.10 13.34 23.13
CA ILE A 319 -13.88 13.98 22.63
C ILE A 319 -13.78 13.76 21.11
N ASP A 320 -13.56 14.85 20.37
CA ASP A 320 -13.42 14.82 18.90
C ASP A 320 -11.95 14.64 18.45
N GLU A 321 -10.98 14.90 19.34
CA GLU A 321 -9.54 14.79 19.09
C GLU A 321 -8.93 13.62 19.87
N ALA A 322 -8.17 12.75 19.20
CA ALA A 322 -7.50 11.63 19.85
C ALA A 322 -6.08 11.46 19.32
N ARG A 323 -5.17 11.02 20.20
CA ARG A 323 -3.83 10.61 19.79
C ARG A 323 -3.95 9.31 18.98
N TRP A 324 -3.31 9.23 17.82
CA TRP A 324 -3.50 8.08 16.92
C TRP A 324 -3.04 6.75 17.54
N SER A 325 -2.01 6.77 18.39
CA SER A 325 -1.59 5.58 19.16
C SER A 325 -2.71 5.04 20.04
N ASP A 326 -3.45 5.92 20.71
CA ASP A 326 -4.49 5.54 21.66
C ASP A 326 -5.72 4.98 20.91
N VAL A 327 -5.98 5.48 19.70
CA VAL A 327 -6.97 4.92 18.77
C VAL A 327 -6.56 3.51 18.33
N ALA A 328 -5.27 3.28 18.04
CA ALA A 328 -4.74 1.97 17.69
C ALA A 328 -4.77 0.98 18.87
N ASP A 329 -4.46 1.44 20.09
CA ASP A 329 -4.56 0.62 21.30
C ASP A 329 -6.02 0.20 21.54
N ARG A 330 -6.96 1.15 21.44
CA ARG A 330 -8.39 0.84 21.52
C ARG A 330 -8.85 -0.11 20.41
N TYR A 331 -8.28 -0.03 19.21
CA TYR A 331 -8.61 -0.97 18.15
C TYR A 331 -8.28 -2.42 18.54
N ALA A 332 -7.19 -2.63 19.28
CA ALA A 332 -6.84 -3.94 19.83
C ALA A 332 -7.73 -4.36 21.04
N GLU A 333 -8.25 -3.41 21.80
CA GLU A 333 -9.08 -3.67 22.99
C GLU A 333 -10.55 -3.90 22.67
N GLN A 334 -11.11 -3.15 21.72
CA GLN A 334 -12.55 -3.10 21.46
C GLN A 334 -13.03 -4.33 20.69
N ALA A 335 -13.53 -5.34 21.40
CA ALA A 335 -14.08 -6.58 20.85
C ALA A 335 -15.18 -6.37 19.79
N GLY A 336 -15.91 -5.24 19.86
CA GLY A 336 -16.94 -4.87 18.90
C GLY A 336 -16.44 -4.30 17.58
N MET A 337 -15.15 -3.95 17.48
CA MET A 337 -14.56 -3.37 16.28
C MET A 337 -14.34 -4.45 15.21
N TYR A 338 -14.47 -4.08 13.94
CA TYR A 338 -14.15 -4.98 12.83
C TYR A 338 -12.64 -5.23 12.76
N TRP A 339 -12.28 -6.39 12.23
CA TRP A 339 -10.93 -6.68 11.80
C TRP A 339 -10.69 -6.10 10.41
N LEU A 340 -9.55 -5.44 10.27
CA LEU A 340 -9.05 -4.83 9.04
C LEU A 340 -7.74 -5.52 8.62
N PRO A 341 -7.36 -5.46 7.34
CA PRO A 341 -6.08 -6.00 6.86
C PRO A 341 -4.89 -5.24 7.49
N PRO A 342 -3.65 -5.70 7.29
CA PRO A 342 -2.45 -4.97 7.69
C PRO A 342 -2.50 -3.51 7.21
N ARG A 343 -2.22 -2.56 8.11
CA ARG A 343 -2.37 -1.09 7.88
C ARG A 343 -3.79 -0.62 7.58
N GLY A 344 -4.82 -1.45 7.73
CA GLY A 344 -6.20 -1.08 7.40
C GLY A 344 -6.75 0.08 8.23
N LEU A 345 -6.31 0.23 9.49
CA LEU A 345 -6.67 1.39 10.33
C LEU A 345 -6.01 2.68 9.80
N ASP A 346 -4.75 2.62 9.36
CA ASP A 346 -4.06 3.76 8.76
C ASP A 346 -4.67 4.12 7.39
N THR A 347 -5.03 3.12 6.59
CA THR A 347 -5.78 3.32 5.33
C THR A 347 -7.11 4.03 5.60
N LEU A 348 -7.86 3.60 6.62
CA LEU A 348 -9.10 4.27 7.04
C LEU A 348 -8.84 5.75 7.38
N LYS A 349 -7.79 6.04 8.16
CA LYS A 349 -7.39 7.42 8.49
C LYS A 349 -7.07 8.22 7.24
N SER A 350 -6.24 7.69 6.34
CA SER A 350 -5.85 8.38 5.11
C SER A 350 -7.06 8.71 4.24
N ILE A 351 -7.97 7.75 4.03
CA ILE A 351 -9.20 7.98 3.27
C ILE A 351 -10.07 9.05 3.95
N ALA A 352 -10.24 8.98 5.27
CA ALA A 352 -11.04 9.96 6.00
C ALA A 352 -10.44 11.37 5.96
N CYS A 353 -9.11 11.50 6.04
CA CYS A 353 -8.42 12.78 5.92
C CYS A 353 -8.51 13.36 4.50
N ASN A 354 -8.31 12.52 3.48
CA ASN A 354 -8.39 12.93 2.08
C ASN A 354 -9.81 13.37 1.70
N ARG A 355 -10.84 12.73 2.26
CA ARG A 355 -12.25 13.10 2.10
C ARG A 355 -12.66 14.29 2.97
N GLY A 356 -11.76 14.84 3.79
CA GLY A 356 -12.02 15.97 4.69
C GLY A 356 -12.99 15.65 5.83
N LEU A 357 -13.20 14.37 6.13
CA LEU A 357 -14.07 13.90 7.22
C LEU A 357 -13.32 13.89 8.55
N TRP A 358 -12.02 13.55 8.51
CA TRP A 358 -11.07 13.70 9.61
C TRP A 358 -9.95 14.67 9.20
N GLU A 359 -9.15 15.11 10.16
CA GLU A 359 -8.00 15.98 9.91
C GLU A 359 -6.84 15.55 10.81
N ASP A 360 -5.67 15.35 10.21
CA ASP A 360 -4.42 15.13 10.93
C ASP A 360 -3.86 16.48 11.36
N LEU A 361 -3.69 16.66 12.67
CA LEU A 361 -3.23 17.92 13.26
C LEU A 361 -1.70 18.08 13.19
N GLY A 362 -0.97 17.12 12.61
CA GLY A 362 0.49 17.18 12.41
C GLY A 362 1.32 16.94 13.68
N ASN A 363 0.68 16.75 14.82
CA ASN A 363 1.30 16.50 16.13
C ASN A 363 1.01 15.08 16.66
N GLY A 364 0.57 14.17 15.79
CA GLY A 364 0.16 12.81 16.15
C GLY A 364 -1.29 12.68 16.64
N TYR A 365 -2.04 13.78 16.68
CA TYR A 365 -3.48 13.78 16.94
C TYR A 365 -4.29 13.83 15.65
N VAL A 366 -5.47 13.21 15.69
CA VAL A 366 -6.46 13.24 14.63
C VAL A 366 -7.77 13.75 15.21
N THR A 367 -8.39 14.72 14.54
CA THR A 367 -9.76 15.13 14.83
C THR A 367 -10.74 14.42 13.92
N LYS A 368 -11.83 13.89 14.48
CA LYS A 368 -12.98 13.38 13.72
C LYS A 368 -13.97 14.47 13.31
N LYS A 369 -13.70 15.72 13.69
CA LYS A 369 -14.52 16.90 13.40
C LYS A 369 -13.64 18.07 12.93
N PRO A 370 -13.10 17.99 11.70
CA PRO A 370 -12.27 19.04 11.12
C PRO A 370 -12.98 20.39 11.15
N LYS A 371 -12.21 21.46 11.34
CA LYS A 371 -12.78 22.81 11.19
C LYS A 371 -13.07 23.06 9.72
N LYS A 372 -14.16 23.76 9.43
CA LYS A 372 -14.42 24.24 8.06
C LYS A 372 -13.23 25.08 7.60
N LYS A 373 -12.69 24.74 6.44
CA LYS A 373 -11.69 25.60 5.79
C LYS A 373 -12.34 26.92 5.40
N ARG A 374 -11.53 27.98 5.37
CA ARG A 374 -11.97 29.30 4.94
C ARG A 374 -11.68 29.50 3.45
N THR A 375 -12.59 30.19 2.76
CA THR A 375 -12.38 30.62 1.37
C THR A 375 -11.17 31.55 1.28
N SER A 376 -10.48 31.55 0.14
CA SER A 376 -9.41 32.51 -0.15
C SER A 376 -9.24 32.67 -1.66
N ALA A 377 -8.37 33.58 -2.09
CA ALA A 377 -7.99 33.77 -3.48
C ALA A 377 -6.48 33.61 -3.64
N GLN A 378 -6.06 32.77 -4.58
CA GLN A 378 -4.68 32.79 -5.07
C GLN A 378 -4.60 33.74 -6.26
N ILE A 379 -3.75 34.76 -6.15
CA ILE A 379 -3.56 35.78 -7.20
C ILE A 379 -2.24 35.48 -7.91
N ILE A 380 -2.33 35.22 -9.21
CA ILE A 380 -1.19 34.94 -10.10
C ILE A 380 -1.02 36.14 -11.02
N VAL A 381 0.18 36.73 -11.01
CA VAL A 381 0.54 37.82 -11.92
C VAL A 381 1.00 37.22 -13.25
N GLU A 382 0.23 37.45 -14.32
CA GLU A 382 0.51 36.87 -15.64
C GLU A 382 1.37 37.80 -16.52
N SER A 383 1.30 39.12 -16.30
CA SER A 383 2.09 40.11 -17.03
C SER A 383 2.83 41.07 -16.10
N GLU A 384 3.96 41.62 -16.56
CA GLU A 384 4.50 42.84 -15.95
C GLU A 384 3.58 44.03 -16.20
N PRO A 385 3.67 45.11 -15.39
CA PRO A 385 2.96 46.35 -15.69
C PRO A 385 3.44 46.92 -17.03
N ASN A 386 2.48 47.19 -17.92
CA ASN A 386 2.78 47.80 -19.21
C ASN A 386 3.08 49.30 -19.07
N ASP A 387 3.16 50.00 -20.19
CA ASP A 387 3.40 51.45 -20.24
C ASP A 387 2.29 52.32 -19.60
N LYS A 388 1.14 51.74 -19.26
CA LYS A 388 0.07 52.37 -18.48
C LYS A 388 -0.02 51.81 -17.05
N GLY A 389 0.87 50.90 -16.68
CA GLY A 389 0.85 50.19 -15.40
C GLY A 389 -0.21 49.11 -15.33
N GLU A 390 -0.79 48.71 -16.46
CA GLU A 390 -1.79 47.64 -16.52
C GLU A 390 -1.10 46.28 -16.35
N VAL A 391 -1.62 45.49 -15.42
CA VAL A 391 -1.19 44.13 -15.12
C VAL A 391 -2.35 43.18 -15.33
N ARG A 392 -2.08 42.03 -15.94
CA ARG A 392 -3.01 40.91 -16.03
C ARG A 392 -2.84 39.99 -14.82
N LEU A 393 -3.92 39.80 -14.07
CA LEU A 393 -3.99 38.92 -12.91
C LEU A 393 -4.93 37.76 -13.21
N ARG A 394 -4.52 36.55 -12.82
CA ARG A 394 -5.40 35.36 -12.76
C ARG A 394 -5.70 35.03 -11.30
N ILE A 395 -6.97 34.82 -11.01
CA ILE A 395 -7.51 34.69 -9.67
C ILE A 395 -8.13 33.30 -9.55
N ASN A 396 -7.48 32.44 -8.78
CA ASN A 396 -7.96 31.09 -8.52
C ASN A 396 -8.63 31.06 -7.13
N PRO A 397 -9.96 30.88 -7.02
CA PRO A 397 -10.62 30.75 -5.73
C PRO A 397 -10.18 29.44 -5.06
N GLN A 398 -9.95 29.51 -3.75
CA GLN A 398 -9.53 28.39 -2.91
C GLN A 398 -10.63 28.08 -1.89
N ASN A 399 -10.90 26.80 -1.64
CA ASN A 399 -11.91 26.34 -0.69
C ASN A 399 -13.27 27.05 -0.90
N ALA A 400 -13.75 27.15 -2.13
CA ALA A 400 -14.92 27.97 -2.46
C ALA A 400 -16.03 27.22 -3.21
N GLY A 401 -15.97 25.89 -3.21
CA GLY A 401 -16.90 25.03 -3.93
C GLY A 401 -16.80 25.17 -5.47
N PRO A 402 -17.69 24.50 -6.22
CA PRO A 402 -17.68 24.51 -7.69
C PRO A 402 -18.20 25.84 -8.30
N ALA A 403 -18.87 26.69 -7.51
CA ALA A 403 -19.51 27.92 -7.97
C ALA A 403 -19.10 29.14 -7.12
N ALA A 404 -17.80 29.32 -6.93
CA ALA A 404 -17.24 30.41 -6.14
C ALA A 404 -17.70 31.80 -6.62
N ARG A 405 -18.07 32.68 -5.69
CA ARG A 405 -18.30 34.10 -5.97
C ARG A 405 -17.09 34.90 -5.53
N ILE A 406 -16.51 35.67 -6.45
CA ILE A 406 -15.32 36.48 -6.19
C ILE A 406 -15.71 37.95 -6.32
N TYR A 407 -15.76 38.66 -5.20
CA TYR A 407 -15.99 40.09 -5.15
C TYR A 407 -14.66 40.83 -5.27
N ILE A 408 -14.65 41.98 -5.96
CA ILE A 408 -13.44 42.75 -6.25
C ILE A 408 -13.62 44.24 -5.97
N ALA A 409 -12.57 44.90 -5.47
CA ALA A 409 -12.47 46.35 -5.44
C ALA A 409 -11.05 46.82 -5.84
N GLU A 410 -10.97 47.78 -6.76
CA GLU A 410 -9.73 48.44 -7.17
C GLU A 410 -9.48 49.68 -6.31
N ASN A 411 -8.28 49.82 -5.75
CA ASN A 411 -7.87 50.91 -4.86
C ASN A 411 -8.72 51.10 -3.59
N GLY A 412 -9.63 50.17 -3.26
CA GLY A 412 -10.59 50.30 -2.17
C GLY A 412 -10.79 49.03 -1.34
N GLN A 413 -11.76 49.12 -0.41
CA GLN A 413 -12.22 47.99 0.37
C GLN A 413 -13.24 47.18 -0.42
N VAL A 414 -13.16 45.85 -0.29
CA VAL A 414 -14.08 44.91 -0.94
C VAL A 414 -15.11 44.42 0.08
N SER A 415 -16.34 44.19 -0.38
CA SER A 415 -17.44 43.63 0.40
C SER A 415 -18.32 42.75 -0.48
N GLU A 416 -19.32 42.09 0.10
CA GLU A 416 -20.31 41.31 -0.69
C GLU A 416 -21.20 42.18 -1.60
N ASN A 417 -21.17 43.51 -1.45
CA ASN A 417 -21.85 44.46 -2.33
C ASN A 417 -20.95 44.97 -3.47
N SER A 418 -19.67 44.61 -3.47
CA SER A 418 -18.74 44.98 -4.53
C SER A 418 -19.05 44.23 -5.83
N PRO A 419 -18.58 44.70 -7.00
CA PRO A 419 -18.70 43.96 -8.24
C PRO A 419 -18.15 42.53 -8.12
N GLN A 420 -18.82 41.59 -8.78
CA GLN A 420 -18.35 40.20 -8.87
C GLN A 420 -17.57 40.01 -10.17
N LEU A 421 -16.47 39.26 -10.09
CA LEU A 421 -15.78 38.80 -11.29
C LEU A 421 -16.60 37.73 -12.01
N THR A 422 -16.79 37.94 -13.31
CA THR A 422 -17.37 36.96 -14.23
C THR A 422 -16.31 35.99 -14.73
N ASP A 423 -15.09 36.49 -14.95
CA ASP A 423 -13.94 35.72 -15.40
C ASP A 423 -12.87 35.66 -14.31
N GLN A 424 -12.08 34.58 -14.30
CA GLN A 424 -10.96 34.42 -13.37
C GLN A 424 -9.74 35.26 -13.76
N THR A 425 -9.84 36.13 -14.77
CA THR A 425 -8.74 37.01 -15.18
C THR A 425 -9.19 38.46 -15.25
N ILE A 426 -8.35 39.36 -14.76
CA ILE A 426 -8.56 40.82 -14.84
C ILE A 426 -7.32 41.51 -15.37
N THR A 427 -7.52 42.63 -16.06
CA THR A 427 -6.45 43.56 -16.43
C THR A 427 -6.73 44.88 -15.74
N THR A 428 -5.78 45.36 -14.94
CA THR A 428 -5.97 46.54 -14.08
C THR A 428 -4.72 47.38 -13.96
N SER A 429 -4.88 48.70 -13.89
CA SER A 429 -3.83 49.66 -13.52
C SER A 429 -3.98 50.19 -12.10
N ALA A 430 -4.84 49.58 -11.28
CA ALA A 430 -4.98 49.94 -9.87
C ALA A 430 -3.67 49.73 -9.10
N LEU A 431 -3.41 50.55 -8.08
CA LEU A 431 -2.29 50.39 -7.16
C LEU A 431 -2.49 49.16 -6.25
N ARG A 432 -3.74 48.81 -5.95
CA ARG A 432 -4.10 47.59 -5.23
C ARG A 432 -5.43 47.01 -5.70
N VAL A 433 -5.58 45.70 -5.56
CA VAL A 433 -6.81 44.96 -5.79
C VAL A 433 -7.15 44.16 -4.54
N SER A 434 -8.34 44.39 -3.98
CA SER A 434 -8.86 43.65 -2.83
C SER A 434 -9.90 42.65 -3.31
N LEU A 435 -9.79 41.39 -2.86
CA LEU A 435 -10.65 40.28 -3.24
C LEU A 435 -11.31 39.63 -2.03
N LEU A 436 -12.59 39.33 -2.13
CA LEU A 436 -13.34 38.54 -1.14
C LEU A 436 -13.99 37.36 -1.86
N VAL A 437 -13.69 36.14 -1.41
CA VAL A 437 -14.23 34.91 -2.01
C VAL A 437 -15.31 34.34 -1.11
N LYS A 438 -16.44 33.94 -1.68
CA LYS A 438 -17.55 33.31 -0.98
C LYS A 438 -17.95 32.01 -1.66
N ASP A 439 -18.19 30.99 -0.85
CA ASP A 439 -18.78 29.72 -1.27
C ASP A 439 -20.30 29.78 -1.09
N PRO A 440 -21.10 29.82 -2.18
CA PRO A 440 -22.56 29.84 -2.06
C PRO A 440 -23.16 28.54 -1.49
N SER A 441 -22.42 27.43 -1.51
CA SER A 441 -22.90 26.15 -0.98
C SER A 441 -22.85 26.07 0.55
N GLY A 442 -22.07 26.93 1.19
CA GLY A 442 -21.84 26.92 2.65
C GLY A 442 -20.99 25.76 3.14
N GLN A 443 -20.33 25.02 2.23
CA GLN A 443 -19.37 23.98 2.58
C GLN A 443 -18.16 24.59 3.31
N TYR A 444 -17.72 25.77 2.86
CA TYR A 444 -16.61 26.51 3.44
C TYR A 444 -17.07 27.84 4.05
N ASP A 445 -16.39 28.28 5.11
CA ASP A 445 -16.66 29.58 5.73
C ASP A 445 -15.99 30.71 4.93
N THR A 446 -16.58 31.90 4.91
CA THR A 446 -15.96 33.06 4.25
C THR A 446 -14.65 33.43 4.97
N GLY A 447 -13.55 33.46 4.23
CA GLY A 447 -12.25 33.88 4.73
C GLY A 447 -12.01 35.38 4.69
N GLU A 448 -10.77 35.75 4.95
CA GLU A 448 -10.32 37.15 4.99
C GLU A 448 -10.10 37.70 3.57
N VAL A 449 -10.09 39.03 3.48
CA VAL A 449 -9.81 39.73 2.23
C VAL A 449 -8.36 39.48 1.81
N VAL A 450 -8.17 39.10 0.55
CA VAL A 450 -6.84 38.98 -0.05
C VAL A 450 -6.55 40.24 -0.86
N THR A 451 -5.43 40.90 -0.58
CA THR A 451 -5.04 42.13 -1.28
C THR A 451 -3.76 41.90 -2.09
N TRP A 452 -3.84 42.18 -3.39
CA TRP A 452 -2.68 42.31 -4.26
C TRP A 452 -2.27 43.77 -4.39
N HIS A 453 -0.96 44.01 -4.47
CA HIS A 453 -0.37 45.33 -4.67
C HIS A 453 0.36 45.35 -6.01
N ASN A 454 0.15 46.40 -6.79
CA ASN A 454 0.82 46.62 -8.06
C ASN A 454 2.26 47.07 -7.83
N LYS A 455 3.06 47.10 -8.90
CA LYS A 455 4.42 47.64 -8.92
C LYS A 455 4.42 48.96 -9.68
N LEU A 456 5.13 49.97 -9.15
CA LEU A 456 5.39 51.20 -9.90
C LEU A 456 6.52 50.95 -10.90
N VAL A 457 6.32 51.37 -12.15
CA VAL A 457 7.33 51.26 -13.21
C VAL A 457 7.79 52.65 -13.62
N LEU A 458 9.06 52.94 -13.35
CA LEU A 458 9.75 54.15 -13.77
C LEU A 458 10.26 54.00 -15.21
N ARG A 459 10.11 55.06 -16.01
CA ARG A 459 10.57 55.14 -17.39
C ARG A 459 11.15 56.51 -17.68
N ASN A 460 11.90 56.59 -18.76
CA ASN A 460 12.43 57.84 -19.29
C ASN A 460 12.25 57.92 -20.82
N ALA A 461 12.30 59.13 -21.35
CA ALA A 461 12.51 59.40 -22.77
C ALA A 461 13.55 60.52 -22.92
N LEU A 462 14.66 60.21 -23.56
CA LEU A 462 15.69 61.19 -23.94
C LEU A 462 15.33 61.81 -25.29
N SER A 463 15.24 63.13 -25.35
CA SER A 463 15.10 63.91 -26.59
C SER A 463 16.25 64.90 -26.74
N GLU A 464 16.55 65.26 -27.98
CA GLU A 464 17.57 66.25 -28.29
C GLU A 464 16.94 67.33 -29.17
N GLN A 465 16.85 68.55 -28.65
CA GLN A 465 16.28 69.70 -29.36
C GLN A 465 17.29 70.86 -29.32
N ASN A 466 17.62 71.43 -30.49
CA ASN A 466 18.57 72.54 -30.61
C ASN A 466 19.95 72.30 -29.94
N GLY A 467 20.42 71.05 -29.92
CA GLY A 467 21.69 70.66 -29.29
C GLY A 467 21.64 70.54 -27.76
N GLN A 468 20.47 70.68 -27.13
CA GLN A 468 20.26 70.38 -25.71
C GLN A 468 19.56 69.03 -25.54
N ARG A 469 20.08 68.21 -24.62
CA ARG A 469 19.52 66.93 -24.23
C ARG A 469 18.50 67.13 -23.11
N GLN A 470 17.29 66.61 -23.28
CA GLN A 470 16.23 66.66 -22.27
C GLN A 470 15.71 65.26 -21.96
N VAL A 471 15.51 64.97 -20.68
CA VAL A 471 14.97 63.69 -20.20
C VAL A 471 13.58 63.93 -19.61
N ALA A 472 12.57 63.31 -20.22
CA ALA A 472 11.25 63.20 -19.63
C ALA A 472 11.16 61.93 -18.79
N LEU A 473 10.63 62.02 -17.57
CA LEU A 473 10.39 60.90 -16.66
C LEU A 473 8.90 60.56 -16.61
N PHE A 474 8.61 59.26 -16.50
CA PHE A 474 7.25 58.73 -16.40
C PHE A 474 7.19 57.68 -15.31
N VAL A 475 6.07 57.66 -14.59
CA VAL A 475 5.72 56.57 -13.66
C VAL A 475 4.37 56.02 -14.08
N ALA A 476 4.26 54.70 -14.07
CA ALA A 476 2.99 54.02 -14.27
C ALA A 476 2.76 53.04 -13.11
N PRO A 477 1.51 52.80 -12.68
CA PRO A 477 0.27 53.39 -13.20
C PRO A 477 0.07 54.87 -12.85
N THR A 478 0.49 55.30 -11.66
CA THR A 478 0.51 56.71 -11.24
C THR A 478 1.46 56.88 -10.05
N GLY A 479 1.96 58.09 -9.80
CA GLY A 479 2.80 58.40 -8.65
C GLY A 479 3.52 59.74 -8.76
N ASN A 480 4.09 60.18 -7.65
CA ASN A 480 4.94 61.37 -7.60
C ASN A 480 6.39 60.95 -7.86
N ILE A 481 7.11 61.70 -8.71
CA ILE A 481 8.50 61.39 -9.08
C ILE A 481 9.45 62.41 -8.43
N ARG A 482 10.58 61.93 -7.92
CA ARG A 482 11.74 62.72 -7.51
C ARG A 482 13.00 62.20 -8.19
N TYR A 483 13.99 63.08 -8.41
CA TYR A 483 15.23 62.69 -9.08
C TYR A 483 16.47 63.42 -8.56
N THR A 484 17.64 62.83 -8.78
CA THR A 484 18.96 63.43 -8.52
C THR A 484 19.88 63.23 -9.72
N LEU A 485 20.80 64.17 -9.92
CA LEU A 485 21.83 64.12 -10.97
C LEU A 485 23.26 64.05 -10.41
N ASP A 486 23.42 64.23 -9.10
CA ASP A 486 24.69 64.23 -8.37
C ASP A 486 25.01 62.87 -7.73
N GLY A 487 24.17 61.86 -7.96
CA GLY A 487 24.31 60.53 -7.38
C GLY A 487 23.79 60.39 -5.94
N SER A 488 23.18 61.42 -5.34
CA SER A 488 22.54 61.31 -4.03
C SER A 488 21.25 60.47 -4.05
N GLU A 489 20.68 60.15 -2.88
CA GLU A 489 19.47 59.33 -2.73
C GLU A 489 18.24 60.06 -3.31
N PRO A 490 17.55 59.51 -4.32
CA PRO A 490 16.49 60.20 -5.04
C PRO A 490 15.21 60.45 -4.21
N ARG A 491 14.99 59.73 -3.10
CA ARG A 491 13.85 59.99 -2.21
C ARG A 491 13.83 61.42 -1.67
N GLU A 492 15.00 61.97 -1.35
CA GLU A 492 15.16 63.36 -0.91
C GLU A 492 15.57 64.30 -2.05
N GLY A 493 15.44 63.83 -3.29
CA GLY A 493 15.81 64.56 -4.50
C GLY A 493 14.81 65.65 -4.91
N THR A 494 15.08 66.25 -6.07
CA THR A 494 14.26 67.30 -6.66
C THR A 494 12.94 66.72 -7.16
N ALA A 495 11.82 67.36 -6.80
CA ALA A 495 10.51 66.99 -7.34
C ALA A 495 10.47 67.19 -8.87
N TYR A 496 10.01 66.17 -9.58
CA TYR A 496 9.91 66.22 -11.04
C TYR A 496 8.64 66.98 -11.46
N THR A 497 8.82 68.12 -12.12
CA THR A 497 7.72 68.98 -12.62
C THR A 497 7.68 69.09 -14.14
N GLY A 498 8.62 68.47 -14.87
CA GLY A 498 8.74 68.52 -16.31
C GLY A 498 10.11 68.06 -16.82
N PRO A 499 10.34 67.99 -18.15
CA PRO A 499 11.58 67.48 -18.73
C PRO A 499 12.85 68.14 -18.15
N VAL A 500 13.83 67.32 -17.81
CA VAL A 500 15.08 67.72 -17.15
C VAL A 500 16.19 67.87 -18.18
N ALA A 501 16.85 69.03 -18.23
CA ALA A 501 18.01 69.23 -19.10
C ALA A 501 19.24 68.51 -18.54
N ILE A 502 19.97 67.79 -19.40
CA ILE A 502 21.21 67.09 -19.05
C ILE A 502 22.38 67.54 -19.94
N GLY A 503 23.61 67.43 -19.43
CA GLY A 503 24.84 67.82 -20.15
C GLY A 503 25.22 66.89 -21.31
N SER A 504 26.29 67.25 -22.03
CA SER A 504 26.84 66.45 -23.14
C SER A 504 27.62 65.21 -22.69
N ASP A 505 28.05 65.16 -21.44
CA ASP A 505 28.81 64.05 -20.85
C ASP A 505 27.92 62.88 -20.42
N ASP A 506 28.53 61.83 -19.85
CA ASP A 506 27.81 60.71 -19.23
C ASP A 506 27.04 61.21 -17.99
N VAL A 507 25.74 60.94 -17.93
CA VAL A 507 24.86 61.40 -16.83
C VAL A 507 24.16 60.20 -16.18
N LEU A 508 24.30 60.10 -14.85
CA LEU A 508 23.50 59.20 -14.01
C LEU A 508 22.35 59.99 -13.39
N MET A 509 21.13 59.62 -13.75
CA MET A 509 19.92 60.15 -13.14
C MET A 509 19.31 59.06 -12.25
N ARG A 510 19.28 59.29 -10.94
CA ARG A 510 18.57 58.39 -10.01
C ARG A 510 17.16 58.91 -9.83
N VAL A 511 16.18 58.02 -9.89
CA VAL A 511 14.76 58.37 -9.88
C VAL A 511 14.03 57.56 -8.82
N PHE A 512 13.17 58.22 -8.06
CA PHE A 512 12.27 57.63 -7.08
C PHE A 512 10.83 57.96 -7.46
N ALA A 513 9.93 57.00 -7.31
CA ALA A 513 8.49 57.23 -7.37
C ALA A 513 7.79 56.65 -6.15
N GLU A 514 6.74 57.35 -5.70
CA GLU A 514 5.84 56.88 -4.64
C GLU A 514 4.36 57.11 -4.99
N ALA A 515 3.51 56.17 -4.56
CA ALA A 515 2.05 56.28 -4.63
C ALA A 515 1.38 55.35 -3.61
N GLU A 516 0.59 55.90 -2.69
CA GLU A 516 -0.17 55.13 -1.67
C GLU A 516 0.65 54.04 -0.93
N GLY A 517 1.91 54.33 -0.60
CA GLY A 517 2.81 53.40 0.08
C GLY A 517 3.55 52.41 -0.85
N LEU A 518 3.25 52.41 -2.15
CA LEU A 518 4.11 51.77 -3.14
C LEU A 518 5.28 52.69 -3.49
N GLU A 519 6.44 52.09 -3.70
CA GLU A 519 7.66 52.80 -4.04
C GLU A 519 8.42 52.09 -5.15
N ALA A 520 9.09 52.85 -6.01
CA ALA A 520 10.05 52.34 -6.97
C ALA A 520 11.27 53.25 -7.04
N LYS A 521 12.44 52.65 -7.24
CA LYS A 521 13.70 53.34 -7.52
C LYS A 521 14.28 52.80 -8.81
N GLN A 522 14.79 53.67 -9.67
CA GLN A 522 15.49 53.27 -10.89
C GLN A 522 16.62 54.25 -11.20
N ASP A 523 17.77 53.69 -11.58
CA ASP A 523 18.91 54.44 -12.09
C ASP A 523 18.86 54.44 -13.62
N PHE A 524 18.83 55.63 -14.23
CA PHE A 524 18.93 55.82 -15.68
C PHE A 524 20.30 56.40 -16.03
N ARG A 525 21.05 55.66 -16.86
CA ARG A 525 22.36 56.09 -17.37
C ARG A 525 22.22 56.59 -18.81
N PHE A 526 22.60 57.83 -19.04
CA PHE A 526 22.58 58.47 -20.34
C PHE A 526 24.01 58.67 -20.84
N PRO A 527 24.44 58.00 -21.92
CA PRO A 527 25.82 58.09 -22.40
C PRO A 527 26.12 59.47 -22.99
N ALA A 528 27.39 59.84 -23.08
CA ALA A 528 27.84 61.06 -23.72
C ALA A 528 27.34 61.15 -25.17
N GLN A 529 27.07 62.38 -25.60
CA GLN A 529 26.52 62.68 -26.92
C GLN A 529 27.38 62.04 -28.03
N GLY A 530 26.74 61.29 -28.94
CA GLY A 530 27.39 60.62 -30.07
C GLY A 530 27.84 59.18 -29.83
N LYS A 531 27.87 58.67 -28.59
CA LYS A 531 28.09 57.23 -28.32
C LYS A 531 26.80 56.43 -28.61
N LYS A 532 26.90 55.37 -29.41
CA LYS A 532 25.79 54.45 -29.75
C LYS A 532 26.10 53.02 -29.30
N GLY A 533 25.09 52.29 -28.82
CA GLY A 533 25.18 50.87 -28.42
C GLY A 533 25.18 50.64 -26.90
N VAL A 534 24.89 49.40 -26.50
CA VAL A 534 24.91 48.96 -25.10
C VAL A 534 26.35 48.89 -24.60
N GLN A 535 26.65 49.60 -23.52
CA GLN A 535 27.97 49.57 -22.88
C GLN A 535 27.95 48.55 -21.75
N ILE A 536 28.75 47.50 -21.87
CA ILE A 536 28.89 46.44 -20.87
C ILE A 536 30.34 46.45 -20.40
N ASP A 537 30.55 46.75 -19.13
CA ASP A 537 31.83 46.61 -18.42
C ASP A 537 32.13 45.12 -18.24
N PRO A 538 33.20 44.58 -18.83
CA PRO A 538 33.45 43.14 -18.83
C PRO A 538 33.74 42.58 -17.42
N VAL A 539 34.13 43.41 -16.44
CA VAL A 539 34.61 42.95 -15.14
C VAL A 539 33.54 43.05 -14.04
N LYS A 540 32.49 43.86 -14.26
CA LYS A 540 31.39 44.00 -13.29
C LYS A 540 30.32 42.94 -13.50
N PRO A 541 29.63 42.48 -12.45
CA PRO A 541 28.42 41.68 -12.59
C PRO A 541 27.43 42.36 -13.54
N GLY A 542 26.66 41.56 -14.27
CA GLY A 542 25.71 42.08 -15.23
C GLY A 542 24.40 41.33 -15.17
N ARG A 543 23.30 42.05 -15.37
CA ARG A 543 21.96 41.48 -15.40
C ARG A 543 21.27 41.82 -16.71
N ILE A 544 20.76 40.82 -17.42
CA ILE A 544 19.80 41.04 -18.50
C ILE A 544 18.44 41.25 -17.86
N VAL A 545 17.77 42.37 -18.15
CA VAL A 545 16.40 42.66 -17.74
C VAL A 545 15.60 43.01 -18.97
N SER A 546 14.64 42.16 -19.34
CA SER A 546 13.86 42.35 -20.56
C SER A 546 12.36 42.35 -20.28
N ARG A 547 11.67 43.40 -20.76
CA ARG A 547 10.20 43.48 -20.71
C ARG A 547 9.54 42.45 -21.63
N ILE A 548 10.15 42.20 -22.78
CA ILE A 548 9.74 41.13 -23.70
C ILE A 548 10.62 39.91 -23.37
N PRO A 549 10.05 38.78 -22.94
CA PRO A 549 10.85 37.61 -22.59
C PRO A 549 11.80 37.20 -23.73
N ARG A 550 13.07 36.97 -23.40
CA ARG A 550 14.07 36.48 -24.36
C ARG A 550 13.81 35.02 -24.65
N LYS A 551 13.81 34.65 -25.93
CA LYS A 551 13.38 33.32 -26.38
C LYS A 551 14.56 32.50 -26.88
N LEU A 552 14.70 31.30 -26.31
CA LEU A 552 15.44 30.19 -26.86
C LEU A 552 14.45 29.35 -27.68
N ASP A 553 14.45 29.58 -28.98
CA ASP A 553 13.39 29.20 -29.91
C ASP A 553 13.39 27.74 -30.37
N SER A 554 14.36 26.95 -29.93
CA SER A 554 14.54 25.57 -30.35
C SER A 554 15.14 24.72 -29.24
N ARG A 555 14.98 23.39 -29.37
CA ARG A 555 15.55 22.42 -28.44
C ARG A 555 17.07 22.60 -28.32
N ALA A 556 17.75 22.71 -29.46
CA ALA A 556 19.19 22.92 -29.52
C ALA A 556 19.62 24.21 -28.81
N LYS A 557 18.97 25.35 -29.08
CA LYS A 557 19.29 26.60 -28.38
C LYS A 557 18.98 26.56 -26.89
N THR A 558 17.91 25.89 -26.49
CA THR A 558 17.52 25.76 -25.07
C THR A 558 18.58 25.00 -24.29
N PHE A 559 18.96 23.79 -24.72
CA PHE A 559 19.99 23.01 -24.03
C PHE A 559 21.39 23.62 -24.16
N ALA A 560 21.73 24.25 -25.29
CA ALA A 560 23.00 24.97 -25.42
C ALA A 560 23.09 26.19 -24.50
N GLY A 561 21.96 26.89 -24.31
CA GLY A 561 21.84 28.02 -23.40
C GLY A 561 21.91 27.60 -21.94
N LEU A 562 21.19 26.54 -21.56
CA LEU A 562 21.24 25.99 -20.20
C LEU A 562 22.64 25.49 -19.83
N LYS A 563 23.30 24.75 -20.73
CA LYS A 563 24.70 24.34 -20.52
C LYS A 563 25.63 25.51 -20.28
N GLN A 564 25.53 26.57 -21.09
CA GLN A 564 26.37 27.76 -20.91
C GLN A 564 26.04 28.50 -19.61
N ALA A 565 24.75 28.57 -19.27
CA ALA A 565 24.30 29.15 -18.02
C ALA A 565 24.84 28.39 -16.81
N ALA A 566 24.89 27.05 -16.86
CA ALA A 566 25.52 26.23 -15.83
C ALA A 566 27.03 26.53 -15.72
N ASP A 567 27.75 26.57 -16.84
CA ASP A 567 29.19 26.89 -16.89
C ASP A 567 29.49 28.29 -16.31
N GLN A 568 28.57 29.24 -16.46
CA GLN A 568 28.69 30.64 -16.04
C GLN A 568 27.96 30.96 -14.71
N SER A 569 27.36 29.95 -14.05
CA SER A 569 26.56 30.11 -12.83
C SER A 569 25.45 31.18 -12.97
N VAL A 570 24.75 31.18 -14.10
CA VAL A 570 23.67 32.12 -14.42
C VAL A 570 22.38 31.68 -13.73
N THR A 571 21.70 32.64 -13.08
CA THR A 571 20.35 32.43 -12.55
C THR A 571 19.32 33.15 -13.41
N PHE A 572 18.20 32.48 -13.68
CA PHE A 572 17.09 33.01 -14.47
C PHE A 572 15.89 33.36 -13.59
N GLU A 573 15.13 34.39 -13.98
CA GLU A 573 13.80 34.68 -13.42
C GLU A 573 12.77 34.85 -14.56
N GLY A 574 11.50 34.56 -14.28
CA GLY A 574 10.41 34.68 -15.23
C GLY A 574 10.53 33.66 -16.37
N VAL A 575 10.84 32.41 -16.04
CA VAL A 575 11.09 31.33 -17.00
C VAL A 575 9.77 30.72 -17.48
N MET A 576 9.61 30.58 -18.80
CA MET A 576 8.54 29.78 -19.41
C MET A 576 9.15 28.65 -20.23
N LEU A 577 8.91 27.40 -19.83
CA LEU A 577 9.30 26.21 -20.58
C LEU A 577 8.09 25.68 -21.34
N THR A 578 8.25 25.38 -22.62
CA THR A 578 7.23 24.71 -23.43
C THR A 578 7.86 23.47 -24.08
N VAL A 579 7.32 22.30 -23.77
CA VAL A 579 7.71 21.01 -24.37
C VAL A 579 6.51 20.43 -25.11
N GLY A 580 6.66 20.18 -26.41
CA GLY A 580 5.59 19.66 -27.26
C GLY A 580 4.86 20.72 -28.08
N GLN A 581 3.71 20.34 -28.64
CA GLN A 581 2.93 21.19 -29.54
C GLN A 581 1.44 20.79 -29.56
N GLY A 582 0.56 21.75 -29.87
CA GLY A 582 -0.88 21.55 -29.93
C GLY A 582 -1.45 21.06 -28.59
N ASN A 583 -2.24 19.99 -28.63
CA ASN A 583 -2.84 19.39 -27.43
C ASN A 583 -1.88 18.46 -26.66
N GLN A 584 -0.70 18.17 -27.21
CA GLN A 584 0.35 17.37 -26.57
C GLN A 584 1.48 18.30 -26.14
N VAL A 585 1.21 19.12 -25.11
CA VAL A 585 2.13 20.13 -24.62
C VAL A 585 2.19 20.13 -23.10
N ILE A 586 3.39 20.24 -22.55
CA ILE A 586 3.63 20.61 -21.15
C ILE A 586 4.23 22.00 -21.13
N ALA A 587 3.62 22.89 -20.35
CA ALA A 587 4.03 24.27 -20.20
C ALA A 587 4.29 24.54 -18.71
N ILE A 588 5.51 24.96 -18.35
CA ILE A 588 5.90 25.30 -16.98
C ILE A 588 6.25 26.77 -16.92
N GLN A 589 5.63 27.47 -15.95
CA GLN A 589 5.93 28.86 -15.65
C GLN A 589 6.59 28.94 -14.27
N VAL A 590 7.82 29.45 -14.23
CA VAL A 590 8.49 29.90 -13.02
C VAL A 590 8.39 31.42 -12.99
N GLY A 591 7.83 31.99 -11.92
CA GLY A 591 7.68 33.44 -11.77
C GLY A 591 9.01 34.16 -11.52
N ASP A 592 8.97 35.25 -10.76
CA ASP A 592 10.16 36.02 -10.34
C ASP A 592 10.97 35.29 -9.24
N VAL A 593 11.11 33.97 -9.37
CA VAL A 593 11.94 33.13 -8.48
C VAL A 593 13.26 32.87 -9.20
N PRO A 594 14.42 33.21 -8.60
CA PRO A 594 15.71 32.92 -9.20
C PRO A 594 15.93 31.40 -9.24
N VAL A 595 16.16 30.88 -10.43
CA VAL A 595 16.42 29.45 -10.67
C VAL A 595 17.70 29.25 -11.48
N GLU A 596 18.47 28.26 -11.06
CA GLU A 596 19.73 27.86 -11.72
C GLU A 596 19.46 26.97 -12.94
N ALA A 597 20.43 26.91 -13.85
CA ALA A 597 20.33 26.06 -15.04
C ALA A 597 20.08 24.58 -14.70
N ASP A 598 20.76 24.04 -13.68
CA ASP A 598 20.65 22.64 -13.25
C ASP A 598 19.22 22.26 -12.84
N PHE A 599 18.52 23.16 -12.14
CA PHE A 599 17.12 22.97 -11.77
C PHE A 599 16.20 22.88 -13.01
N ILE A 600 16.42 23.77 -13.99
CA ILE A 600 15.65 23.78 -15.24
C ILE A 600 15.93 22.51 -16.05
N GLU A 601 17.19 22.07 -16.13
CA GLU A 601 17.56 20.83 -16.80
C GLU A 601 16.93 19.60 -16.15
N ALA A 602 16.90 19.53 -14.81
CA ALA A 602 16.24 18.45 -14.09
C ALA A 602 14.74 18.36 -14.39
N LEU A 603 14.05 19.51 -14.44
CA LEU A 603 12.64 19.58 -14.85
C LEU A 603 12.45 19.08 -16.29
N LEU A 604 13.27 19.57 -17.23
CA LEU A 604 13.18 19.17 -18.63
C LEU A 604 13.45 17.67 -18.80
N SER A 605 14.38 17.07 -18.04
CA SER A 605 14.66 15.64 -18.08
C SER A 605 13.41 14.83 -17.75
N GLN A 606 12.76 15.11 -16.61
CA GLN A 606 11.56 14.38 -16.19
C GLN A 606 10.38 14.56 -17.16
N ILE A 607 10.22 15.76 -17.71
CA ILE A 607 9.15 16.06 -18.67
C ILE A 607 9.39 15.32 -19.98
N THR A 608 10.61 15.38 -20.51
CA THR A 608 10.94 14.81 -21.82
C THR A 608 10.86 13.29 -21.85
N GLU A 609 10.98 12.58 -20.72
CA GLU A 609 10.69 11.14 -20.61
C GLU A 609 9.27 10.75 -21.06
N LYS A 610 8.32 11.69 -21.03
CA LYS A 610 6.93 11.46 -21.47
C LYS A 610 6.70 11.73 -22.95
N PHE A 611 7.72 12.20 -23.67
CA PHE A 611 7.63 12.62 -25.06
C PHE A 611 8.66 11.92 -25.96
N PRO A 612 8.42 11.83 -27.28
CA PRO A 612 9.45 11.38 -28.22
C PRO A 612 10.72 12.26 -28.18
N PRO A 613 11.92 11.73 -28.47
CA PRO A 613 13.17 12.50 -28.41
C PRO A 613 13.20 13.78 -29.26
N GLU A 614 12.53 13.77 -30.42
CA GLU A 614 12.46 14.90 -31.36
C GLU A 614 11.47 16.00 -30.98
N THR A 615 10.88 15.89 -29.79
CA THR A 615 9.86 16.85 -29.34
C THR A 615 10.44 18.26 -29.21
N PRO A 616 9.78 19.27 -29.79
CA PRO A 616 10.20 20.66 -29.66
C PRO A 616 10.24 21.08 -28.20
N VAL A 617 11.32 21.78 -27.84
CA VAL A 617 11.50 22.42 -26.53
C VAL A 617 11.84 23.87 -26.79
N THR A 618 11.15 24.78 -26.12
CA THR A 618 11.49 26.19 -26.12
C THR A 618 11.49 26.72 -24.70
N MET A 619 12.36 27.69 -24.44
CA MET A 619 12.44 28.39 -23.17
C MET A 619 12.35 29.88 -23.43
N THR A 620 11.62 30.61 -22.60
CA THR A 620 11.80 32.05 -22.48
C THR A 620 12.19 32.43 -21.06
N PHE A 621 12.86 33.56 -20.88
CA PHE A 621 13.18 34.13 -19.58
C PHE A 621 13.06 35.66 -19.62
N ARG A 622 12.77 36.29 -18.47
CA ARG A 622 12.70 37.77 -18.37
C ARG A 622 13.99 38.37 -17.83
N ARG A 623 14.63 37.69 -16.88
CA ARG A 623 15.90 38.14 -16.31
C ARG A 623 16.92 37.02 -16.28
N ALA A 624 18.19 37.40 -16.42
CA ALA A 624 19.33 36.51 -16.26
C ALA A 624 20.47 37.29 -15.58
N ASP A 625 20.97 36.77 -14.47
CA ASP A 625 22.02 37.37 -13.66
C ASP A 625 23.36 36.66 -13.92
N PHE A 626 24.41 37.44 -14.15
CA PHE A 626 25.76 36.98 -14.54
C PHE A 626 26.81 37.52 -13.57
N ALA A 627 27.81 36.70 -13.26
CA ALA A 627 28.93 37.10 -12.41
C ALA A 627 29.81 38.20 -13.04
N SER A 628 29.84 38.28 -14.38
CA SER A 628 30.60 39.28 -15.11
C SER A 628 29.89 39.74 -16.40
N GLY A 629 30.16 40.97 -16.83
CA GLY A 629 29.68 41.50 -18.10
C GLY A 629 30.32 40.79 -19.30
N HIS A 630 31.50 40.20 -19.13
CA HIS A 630 32.10 39.30 -20.12
C HIS A 630 31.20 38.08 -20.35
N ASP A 631 30.73 37.44 -19.29
CA ASP A 631 29.85 36.26 -19.38
C ASP A 631 28.50 36.60 -19.99
N LEU A 632 27.90 37.72 -19.58
CA LEU A 632 26.65 38.23 -20.16
C LEU A 632 26.77 38.41 -21.67
N LYS A 633 27.86 39.07 -22.12
CA LYS A 633 28.09 39.31 -23.54
C LYS A 633 28.32 37.99 -24.29
N ALA A 634 29.14 37.09 -23.75
CA ALA A 634 29.39 35.78 -24.34
C ALA A 634 28.11 34.93 -24.44
N PHE A 635 27.21 35.02 -23.46
CA PHE A 635 25.91 34.36 -23.47
C PHE A 635 24.98 34.93 -24.54
N ALA A 636 24.87 36.26 -24.61
CA ALA A 636 24.05 36.94 -25.59
C ALA A 636 24.52 36.67 -27.03
N ASP A 637 25.83 36.78 -27.28
CA ASP A 637 26.43 36.55 -28.60
C ASP A 637 26.23 35.10 -29.06
N LYS A 638 26.47 34.12 -28.18
CA LYS A 638 26.34 32.69 -28.52
C LYS A 638 24.91 32.26 -28.81
N LEU A 639 23.92 32.88 -28.15
CA LEU A 639 22.50 32.53 -28.31
C LEU A 639 21.77 33.47 -29.29
N GLY A 640 22.45 34.47 -29.85
CA GLY A 640 21.87 35.44 -30.77
C GLY A 640 20.84 36.37 -30.11
N ILE A 641 21.07 36.73 -28.85
CA ILE A 641 20.19 37.63 -28.10
C ILE A 641 20.63 39.08 -28.36
N GLU A 642 19.81 39.84 -29.09
CA GLU A 642 20.07 41.27 -29.32
C GLU A 642 19.81 42.10 -28.04
N LEU A 643 20.86 42.76 -27.54
CA LEU A 643 20.77 43.65 -26.37
C LEU A 643 20.54 45.10 -26.82
N ASN A 644 19.50 45.74 -26.30
CA ASN A 644 19.19 47.15 -26.50
C ASN A 644 19.60 48.00 -25.28
N ILE A 645 19.65 49.32 -25.49
CA ILE A 645 19.92 50.27 -24.39
C ILE A 645 18.81 50.13 -23.34
N GLY A 646 19.19 49.79 -22.11
CA GLY A 646 18.27 49.54 -21.00
C GLY A 646 17.96 48.06 -20.73
N ASP A 647 18.41 47.13 -21.58
CA ASP A 647 18.27 45.68 -21.33
C ASP A 647 19.32 45.12 -20.36
N VAL A 648 20.35 45.92 -20.01
CA VAL A 648 21.48 45.51 -19.17
C VAL A 648 21.63 46.42 -17.96
N GLU A 649 21.72 45.83 -16.77
CA GLU A 649 22.02 46.51 -15.50
C GLU A 649 23.41 46.08 -14.99
N GLN A 650 24.25 47.03 -14.54
CA GLN A 650 25.60 46.83 -13.98
C GLN A 650 26.00 47.87 -12.92
#